data_AF-A0A0D1YXC9-F1
#
_entry.id   AF-A0A0D1YXC9-F1
#
_cell.length_a   1.000
_cell.length_b   1.000
_cell.length_c   1.000
_cell.angle_alpha   90.00
_cell.angle_beta   90.00
_cell.angle_gamma   90.00
#
_symmetry.space_group_name_H-M   'P 1'
#
loop_
_entity.id
_entity.type
_entity.pdbx_description
1 polymer ?
#
loop_
_entity_poly.entity_id
_entity_poly.type
_entity_poly.pdbx_seq_one_letter_code
_entity_poly.pdbx_strand_id
1 'polypeptide(L)'
;MAAVLQVETPRTPALAPAPHALTKKRSALEIKEMLNGEKPSLLVIFEDGQENILREVADCLGQDWMVAKSKVEAEKEDAQMVVGVCSNGAAKEWQTKDKSRILIYFHCVDSGTPIDEHLSELCDYEYLYTQSPFQRRDLARYLSFILGQNDIHSSLSKKARTFMISTTFPDVHQGLPNLDIISVGADAIELRVDLLKEPLPDGSFAAVPSVKYVGEQVMILRQRTELPIIYTTRCTKENGRFPMEDPELFYKYLLKAIKWGCEYIDVEVWLPEEIRLRLSAQKGSSRIISAFHDFTRTIKWSSPEVYELFKKGASFGDIVKMIILVDSVEENYQLEYFRSRIMAQPSQPPFSGLNMGPVGQLSRTLNKVFTPITHPLLPMIAAPGQLSAAEINTALHSMGQMPKKDFYGIGSLRSTGQAMFIEKCFNELSLPHSFVFVERGNRASLEMILKRPNFGGVYLNPPIATTEPCLSVLSEPARHIGQVDTILVREDGTYVGDNAAWKGIRATLSRDFVPSAYSRRAALILANAESDASAAIFALKSLGIGPIYTIGFTSVGPMASSLSPVRSIEDLKQLEVPFAILSALPAEKSFLVGPLLKHYSSSGRQPGYTAGKVFVDLANGPKRGDPLAVAASLGWTAYGIADVSAWTTVETLRLLVGQNVPYDFVRLASGRVLY
;
A
#
# COMPACT_ATOMS: atom_id res chain seq x y z
N MET A 1 -21.73 31.42 60.66
CA MET A 1 -22.87 30.47 60.71
C MET A 1 -23.75 30.77 59.51
N ALA A 2 -23.41 30.33 58.29
CA ALA A 2 -23.46 28.96 57.75
C ALA A 2 -24.90 28.43 57.58
N ALA A 3 -25.45 28.56 56.37
CA ALA A 3 -26.36 27.58 55.75
C ALA A 3 -26.45 27.91 54.24
N VAL A 4 -25.70 27.15 53.43
CA VAL A 4 -25.81 27.11 51.96
C VAL A 4 -26.44 25.76 51.63
N LEU A 5 -27.59 25.79 50.96
CA LEU A 5 -28.29 24.61 50.43
C LEU A 5 -27.64 24.21 49.10
N GLN A 6 -26.99 23.05 49.07
CA GLN A 6 -26.57 22.36 47.85
C GLN A 6 -27.70 21.43 47.38
N VAL A 7 -28.07 21.57 46.11
CA VAL A 7 -28.97 20.67 45.38
C VAL A 7 -28.14 19.61 44.68
N GLU A 8 -28.56 18.35 44.84
CA GLU A 8 -27.92 17.13 44.35
C GLU A 8 -27.95 17.02 42.81
N THR A 9 -26.86 16.52 42.23
CA THR A 9 -26.78 16.07 40.83
C THR A 9 -26.67 14.53 40.78
N PRO A 10 -27.26 13.84 39.78
CA PRO A 10 -27.28 12.38 39.74
C PRO A 10 -25.93 11.78 39.37
N ARG A 11 -25.56 10.69 40.07
CA ARG A 11 -24.33 9.90 39.85
C ARG A 11 -24.42 9.08 38.56
N THR A 12 -23.46 9.27 37.66
CA THR A 12 -23.08 8.33 36.60
C THR A 12 -22.47 7.04 37.18
N PRO A 13 -22.77 5.85 36.66
CA PRO A 13 -22.20 4.60 37.15
C PRO A 13 -20.72 4.45 36.75
N ALA A 14 -19.91 4.02 37.70
CA ALA A 14 -18.47 3.83 37.57
C ALA A 14 -18.12 2.67 36.63
N LEU A 15 -17.23 2.92 35.67
CA LEU A 15 -16.56 1.92 34.86
C LEU A 15 -15.61 1.07 35.73
N ALA A 16 -15.69 -0.26 35.58
CA ALA A 16 -14.85 -1.22 36.28
C ALA A 16 -13.36 -1.07 35.89
N PRO A 17 -12.42 -1.29 36.83
CA PRO A 17 -10.99 -1.15 36.57
C PRO A 17 -10.46 -2.30 35.72
N ALA A 18 -9.65 -1.95 34.71
CA ALA A 18 -8.93 -2.89 33.86
C ALA A 18 -7.93 -3.74 34.67
N PRO A 19 -7.73 -5.03 34.32
CA PRO A 19 -6.83 -5.90 35.06
C PRO A 19 -5.36 -5.48 34.87
N HIS A 20 -4.69 -5.27 36.00
CA HIS A 20 -3.25 -5.01 36.09
C HIS A 20 -2.43 -6.10 35.39
N ALA A 21 -1.78 -5.74 34.28
CA ALA A 21 -0.75 -6.55 33.67
C ALA A 21 0.53 -6.49 34.52
N LEU A 22 0.88 -7.62 35.12
CA LEU A 22 2.18 -7.85 35.76
C LEU A 22 3.31 -7.65 34.74
N THR A 23 4.12 -6.62 34.96
CA THR A 23 5.32 -6.30 34.18
C THR A 23 6.37 -7.40 34.30
N LYS A 24 6.46 -8.27 33.29
CA LYS A 24 7.68 -9.04 32.99
C LYS A 24 8.59 -8.18 32.11
N LYS A 25 9.79 -7.86 32.60
CA LYS A 25 10.90 -7.32 31.79
C LYS A 25 11.17 -8.26 30.60
N ARG A 26 10.68 -7.93 29.41
CA ARG A 26 11.16 -8.47 28.13
C ARG A 26 12.13 -7.45 27.54
N SER A 27 13.42 -7.76 27.54
CA SER A 27 14.46 -6.99 26.86
C SER A 27 14.59 -7.39 25.38
N ALA A 28 13.48 -7.67 24.71
CA ALA A 28 13.41 -7.88 23.28
C ALA A 28 12.79 -6.63 22.66
N LEU A 29 13.55 -5.95 21.81
CA LEU A 29 13.14 -4.75 21.10
C LEU A 29 12.02 -5.12 20.12
N GLU A 30 10.80 -4.66 20.38
CA GLU A 30 9.61 -4.97 19.59
C GLU A 30 9.49 -3.94 18.45
N ILE A 31 9.89 -4.32 17.24
CA ILE A 31 9.69 -3.50 16.04
C ILE A 31 8.21 -3.58 15.66
N LYS A 32 7.44 -2.53 15.95
CA LYS A 32 5.98 -2.47 15.69
C LYS A 32 5.66 -1.95 14.28
N GLU A 33 6.19 -2.63 13.26
CA GLU A 33 5.90 -2.35 11.84
C GLU A 33 4.90 -3.34 11.22
N MET A 34 4.66 -4.48 11.87
CA MET A 34 3.60 -5.41 11.49
C MET A 34 2.32 -5.11 12.28
N LEU A 35 1.21 -4.94 11.56
CA LEU A 35 -0.12 -4.75 12.15
C LEU A 35 -0.69 -6.07 12.71
N ASN A 36 -0.50 -7.17 11.97
CA ASN A 36 -0.88 -8.52 12.40
C ASN A 36 0.12 -9.55 11.86
N GLY A 37 0.78 -10.28 12.76
CA GLY A 37 1.75 -11.32 12.45
C GLY A 37 1.23 -12.74 12.65
N GLU A 38 -0.06 -12.91 12.96
CA GLU A 38 -0.68 -14.22 13.06
C GLU A 38 -0.99 -14.77 11.67
N LYS A 39 -0.83 -16.09 11.52
CA LYS A 39 -1.22 -16.79 10.30
C LYS A 39 -2.73 -16.72 10.15
N PRO A 40 -3.27 -16.23 9.03
CA PRO A 40 -4.71 -16.10 8.84
C PRO A 40 -5.38 -17.48 8.73
N SER A 41 -6.62 -17.56 9.25
CA SER A 41 -7.48 -18.73 9.11
C SER A 41 -8.38 -18.54 7.90
N LEU A 42 -8.05 -19.22 6.80
CA LEU A 42 -8.73 -19.06 5.52
C LEU A 42 -9.41 -20.34 5.05
N LEU A 43 -10.56 -20.15 4.41
CA LEU A 43 -11.22 -21.14 3.58
C LEU A 43 -11.37 -20.60 2.15
N VAL A 44 -10.78 -21.32 1.20
CA VAL A 44 -10.76 -21.01 -0.23
C VAL A 44 -11.83 -21.83 -0.91
N ILE A 45 -12.86 -21.20 -1.47
CA ILE A 45 -13.80 -21.86 -2.38
C ILE A 45 -13.28 -21.66 -3.80
N PHE A 46 -13.08 -22.74 -4.54
CA PHE A 46 -12.55 -22.71 -5.90
C PHE A 46 -13.40 -23.58 -6.84
N GLU A 47 -13.35 -23.29 -8.14
CA GLU A 47 -14.14 -24.02 -9.16
C GLU A 47 -13.49 -25.36 -9.55
N ASP A 48 -14.28 -26.28 -10.09
CA ASP A 48 -13.77 -27.58 -10.56
C ASP A 48 -12.62 -27.41 -11.57
N GLY A 49 -11.52 -28.14 -11.37
CA GLY A 49 -10.32 -28.01 -12.20
C GLY A 49 -9.47 -26.76 -11.93
N GLN A 50 -9.79 -25.96 -10.90
CA GLN A 50 -9.03 -24.77 -10.48
C GLN A 50 -8.23 -24.99 -9.19
N GLU A 51 -7.91 -26.23 -8.81
CA GLU A 51 -7.24 -26.57 -7.54
C GLU A 51 -5.89 -25.85 -7.37
N ASN A 52 -5.23 -25.50 -8.48
CA ASN A 52 -3.95 -24.79 -8.45
C ASN A 52 -4.02 -23.45 -7.70
N ILE A 53 -5.17 -22.76 -7.69
CA ILE A 53 -5.32 -21.49 -6.98
C ILE A 53 -5.10 -21.64 -5.48
N LEU A 54 -5.49 -22.79 -4.91
CA LEU A 54 -5.29 -23.10 -3.51
C LEU A 54 -3.80 -23.13 -3.16
N ARG A 55 -2.98 -23.72 -4.04
CA ARG A 55 -1.53 -23.72 -3.89
C ARG A 55 -0.96 -22.30 -3.97
N GLU A 56 -1.43 -21.49 -4.92
CA GLU A 56 -0.96 -20.10 -5.06
C GLU A 56 -1.31 -19.25 -3.81
N VAL A 57 -2.50 -19.42 -3.24
CA VAL A 57 -2.91 -18.78 -1.98
C VAL A 57 -2.03 -19.24 -0.83
N ALA A 58 -1.83 -20.55 -0.69
CA ALA A 58 -1.00 -21.12 0.36
C ALA A 58 0.47 -20.66 0.26
N ASP A 59 1.02 -20.59 -0.95
CA ASP A 59 2.36 -20.07 -1.23
C ASP A 59 2.48 -18.60 -0.82
N CYS A 60 1.54 -17.74 -1.23
CA CYS A 60 1.51 -16.31 -0.87
C CYS A 60 1.48 -16.08 0.64
N LEU A 61 0.76 -16.93 1.38
CA LEU A 61 0.64 -16.89 2.84
C LEU A 61 1.78 -17.61 3.55
N GLY A 62 2.53 -18.41 2.81
CA GLY A 62 3.42 -19.41 3.33
C GLY A 62 2.76 -20.29 4.40
N GLN A 63 1.60 -20.85 4.09
CA GLN A 63 0.90 -21.82 4.92
C GLN A 63 0.81 -23.16 4.19
N ASP A 64 0.67 -24.23 4.96
CA ASP A 64 0.30 -25.52 4.39
C ASP A 64 -1.16 -25.47 3.94
N TRP A 65 -1.55 -26.38 3.05
CA TRP A 65 -2.90 -26.43 2.50
C TRP A 65 -3.41 -27.84 2.30
N MET A 66 -4.73 -27.97 2.24
CA MET A 66 -5.40 -29.21 1.86
C MET A 66 -6.75 -28.94 1.21
N VAL A 67 -7.27 -29.93 0.47
CA VAL A 67 -8.65 -29.91 -0.05
C VAL A 67 -9.53 -30.73 0.87
N ALA A 68 -10.54 -30.11 1.46
CA ALA A 68 -11.57 -30.78 2.23
C ALA A 68 -12.71 -31.23 1.31
N LYS A 69 -13.27 -32.41 1.58
CA LYS A 69 -14.40 -32.99 0.85
C LYS A 69 -15.75 -32.56 1.41
N SER A 70 -15.77 -32.03 2.63
CA SER A 70 -16.99 -31.59 3.32
C SER A 70 -16.70 -30.42 4.27
N LYS A 71 -17.75 -29.72 4.67
CA LYS A 71 -17.74 -28.68 5.70
C LYS A 71 -17.21 -29.17 7.04
N VAL A 72 -17.65 -30.35 7.45
CA VAL A 72 -17.25 -30.96 8.71
C VAL A 72 -15.75 -31.30 8.73
N GLU A 73 -15.18 -31.67 7.59
CA GLU A 73 -13.73 -31.87 7.46
C GLU A 73 -13.01 -30.53 7.56
N ALA A 74 -13.44 -29.51 6.82
CA ALA A 74 -12.83 -28.19 6.84
C ALA A 74 -12.82 -27.52 8.23
N GLU A 75 -13.88 -27.71 9.02
CA GLU A 75 -14.01 -27.15 10.38
C GLU A 75 -13.12 -27.85 11.42
N LYS A 76 -12.69 -29.09 11.17
CA LYS A 76 -11.83 -29.86 12.08
C LYS A 76 -10.34 -29.55 11.94
N GLU A 77 -9.95 -28.96 10.81
CA GLU A 77 -8.55 -28.70 10.49
C GLU A 77 -7.96 -27.52 11.27
N ASP A 78 -6.63 -27.50 11.38
CA ASP A 78 -5.88 -26.44 12.05
C ASP A 78 -6.21 -25.07 11.42
N ALA A 79 -6.52 -24.08 12.26
CA ALA A 79 -6.77 -22.70 11.84
C ALA A 79 -5.58 -22.07 11.09
N GLN A 80 -4.36 -22.61 11.25
CA GLN A 80 -3.16 -22.16 10.52
C GLN A 80 -2.98 -22.84 9.16
N MET A 81 -3.83 -23.78 8.77
CA MET A 81 -3.84 -24.40 7.44
C MET A 81 -4.86 -23.71 6.54
N VAL A 82 -4.49 -23.50 5.27
CA VAL A 82 -5.42 -23.01 4.24
C VAL A 82 -6.25 -24.18 3.75
N VAL A 83 -7.56 -24.12 3.95
CA VAL A 83 -8.46 -25.20 3.53
C VAL A 83 -9.16 -24.81 2.24
N GLY A 84 -9.09 -25.67 1.24
CA GLY A 84 -9.80 -25.50 -0.02
C GLY A 84 -11.04 -26.38 -0.11
N VAL A 85 -12.11 -25.88 -0.73
CA VAL A 85 -13.34 -26.63 -1.02
C VAL A 85 -13.78 -26.35 -2.46
N CYS A 86 -14.09 -27.39 -3.23
CA CYS A 86 -14.64 -27.23 -4.57
C CYS A 86 -16.07 -26.66 -4.50
N SER A 87 -16.39 -25.69 -5.37
CA SER A 87 -17.67 -24.98 -5.40
C SER A 87 -18.88 -25.92 -5.48
N ASN A 88 -18.78 -27.00 -6.27
CA ASN A 88 -19.83 -28.02 -6.40
C ASN A 88 -20.18 -28.73 -5.08
N GLY A 89 -19.20 -28.88 -4.20
CA GLY A 89 -19.39 -29.41 -2.84
C GLY A 89 -19.89 -28.32 -1.89
N ALA A 90 -19.27 -27.13 -1.96
CA ALA A 90 -19.62 -25.99 -1.11
C ALA A 90 -21.10 -25.59 -1.24
N ALA A 91 -21.64 -25.51 -2.47
CA ALA A 91 -23.03 -25.11 -2.72
C ALA A 91 -24.07 -26.03 -2.06
N LYS A 92 -23.71 -27.29 -1.78
CA LYS A 92 -24.60 -28.26 -1.13
C LYS A 92 -24.56 -28.12 0.39
N GLU A 93 -23.38 -27.87 0.95
CA GLU A 93 -23.13 -27.99 2.39
C GLU A 93 -23.09 -26.65 3.13
N TRP A 94 -22.71 -25.57 2.46
CA TRP A 94 -22.74 -24.22 3.00
C TRP A 94 -24.05 -23.52 2.65
N GLN A 95 -24.97 -23.53 3.60
CA GLN A 95 -26.23 -22.78 3.55
C GLN A 95 -26.19 -21.50 4.38
N THR A 96 -25.18 -21.37 5.25
CA THR A 96 -25.00 -20.23 6.16
C THR A 96 -23.53 -19.84 6.22
N LYS A 97 -23.30 -18.55 6.44
CA LYS A 97 -21.96 -17.99 6.59
C LYS A 97 -21.21 -18.62 7.76
N ASP A 98 -20.08 -19.24 7.48
CA ASP A 98 -19.15 -19.72 8.49
C ASP A 98 -18.41 -18.53 9.11
N LYS A 99 -18.23 -18.56 10.43
CA LYS A 99 -17.58 -17.49 11.21
C LYS A 99 -16.24 -17.94 11.80
N SER A 100 -15.84 -19.20 11.59
CA SER A 100 -14.60 -19.77 12.13
C SER A 100 -13.37 -19.43 11.27
N ARG A 101 -13.58 -19.19 9.97
CA ARG A 101 -12.57 -18.83 8.98
C ARG A 101 -13.05 -17.66 8.13
N ILE A 102 -12.14 -16.92 7.52
CA ILE A 102 -12.49 -15.97 6.45
C ILE A 102 -12.72 -16.76 5.18
N LEU A 103 -13.91 -16.62 4.59
CA LEU A 103 -14.32 -17.32 3.37
C LEU A 103 -14.07 -16.44 2.15
N ILE A 104 -13.31 -16.97 1.20
CA ILE A 104 -13.01 -16.27 -0.05
C ILE A 104 -13.40 -17.16 -1.23
N TYR A 105 -14.26 -16.64 -2.10
CA TYR A 105 -14.58 -17.30 -3.36
C TYR A 105 -13.59 -16.88 -4.44
N PHE A 106 -12.87 -17.83 -5.00
CA PHE A 106 -11.93 -17.62 -6.10
C PHE A 106 -12.60 -18.00 -7.42
N HIS A 107 -12.84 -16.99 -8.25
CA HIS A 107 -13.48 -17.14 -9.55
C HIS A 107 -12.46 -16.95 -10.67
N CYS A 108 -12.38 -17.94 -11.55
CA CYS A 108 -11.46 -17.94 -12.67
C CYS A 108 -12.20 -17.45 -13.92
N VAL A 109 -11.93 -16.22 -14.37
CA VAL A 109 -12.76 -15.56 -15.39
C VAL A 109 -12.64 -16.22 -16.78
N ASP A 110 -11.55 -16.94 -17.02
CA ASP A 110 -11.26 -17.68 -18.25
C ASP A 110 -11.60 -19.18 -18.15
N SER A 111 -12.20 -19.65 -17.04
CA SER A 111 -12.61 -21.06 -16.89
C SER A 111 -13.85 -21.45 -17.71
N GLY A 112 -14.62 -20.45 -18.18
CA GLY A 112 -15.91 -20.66 -18.85
C GLY A 112 -17.06 -21.03 -17.91
N THR A 113 -16.79 -21.20 -16.61
CA THR A 113 -17.82 -21.45 -15.59
C THR A 113 -18.43 -20.11 -15.18
N PRO A 114 -19.76 -19.96 -15.12
CA PRO A 114 -20.36 -18.75 -14.59
C PRO A 114 -20.16 -18.67 -13.07
N ILE A 115 -20.04 -17.46 -12.55
CA ILE A 115 -19.93 -17.23 -11.11
C ILE A 115 -21.20 -17.72 -10.38
N ASP A 116 -21.01 -18.45 -9.29
CA ASP A 116 -22.11 -18.84 -8.40
C ASP A 116 -22.44 -17.67 -7.46
N GLU A 117 -23.52 -16.95 -7.74
CA GLU A 117 -23.94 -15.78 -6.95
C GLU A 117 -24.32 -16.16 -5.51
N HIS A 118 -24.85 -17.36 -5.27
CA HIS A 118 -25.19 -17.80 -3.91
C HIS A 118 -23.93 -18.00 -3.07
N LEU A 119 -22.92 -18.67 -3.63
CA LEU A 119 -21.62 -18.82 -2.97
C LEU A 119 -20.91 -17.49 -2.79
N SER A 120 -20.96 -16.61 -3.81
CA SER A 120 -20.44 -15.26 -3.70
C SER A 120 -21.08 -14.49 -2.55
N GLU A 121 -22.41 -14.56 -2.39
CA GLU A 121 -23.14 -13.92 -1.30
C GLU A 121 -22.72 -14.42 0.09
N LEU A 122 -22.52 -15.74 0.23
CA LEU A 122 -22.09 -16.38 1.48
C LEU A 122 -20.65 -16.04 1.90
N CYS A 123 -19.77 -15.78 0.94
CA CYS A 123 -18.36 -15.48 1.22
C CYS A 123 -18.15 -14.07 1.77
N ASP A 124 -17.09 -13.91 2.59
CA ASP A 124 -16.63 -12.61 3.06
C ASP A 124 -16.08 -11.77 1.91
N TYR A 125 -15.33 -12.42 1.02
CA TYR A 125 -14.67 -11.79 -0.10
C TYR A 125 -14.72 -12.65 -1.36
N GLU A 126 -14.38 -12.04 -2.49
CA GLU A 126 -14.36 -12.66 -3.82
C GLU A 126 -13.10 -12.19 -4.56
N TYR A 127 -12.34 -13.12 -5.13
CA TYR A 127 -11.14 -12.84 -5.88
C TYR A 127 -11.28 -13.36 -7.31
N LEU A 128 -11.18 -12.45 -8.27
CA LEU A 128 -11.22 -12.76 -9.70
C LEU A 128 -9.80 -12.86 -10.22
N TYR A 129 -9.54 -13.84 -11.07
CA TYR A 129 -8.23 -14.02 -11.70
C TYR A 129 -8.33 -14.73 -13.06
N THR A 130 -7.24 -14.67 -13.81
CA THR A 130 -7.01 -15.43 -15.04
C THR A 130 -5.98 -16.53 -14.80
N GLN A 131 -6.10 -17.68 -15.46
CA GLN A 131 -5.10 -18.75 -15.35
C GLN A 131 -3.75 -18.36 -15.94
N SER A 132 -3.76 -17.68 -17.09
CA SER A 132 -2.53 -17.32 -17.80
C SER A 132 -2.65 -15.96 -18.50
N PRO A 133 -1.85 -14.95 -18.10
CA PRO A 133 -0.90 -14.97 -16.99
C PRO A 133 -1.60 -14.89 -15.62
N PHE A 134 -1.16 -15.69 -14.65
CA PHE A 134 -1.53 -15.51 -13.25
C PHE A 134 -0.63 -14.44 -12.59
N GLN A 135 -1.23 -13.46 -11.92
CA GLN A 135 -0.51 -12.34 -11.31
C GLN A 135 -0.39 -12.55 -9.80
N ARG A 136 0.66 -13.25 -9.35
CA ARG A 136 0.85 -13.53 -7.91
C ARG A 136 0.96 -12.27 -7.06
N ARG A 137 1.59 -11.21 -7.57
CA ARG A 137 1.68 -9.90 -6.90
C ARG A 137 0.31 -9.28 -6.59
N ASP A 138 -0.67 -9.51 -7.45
CA ASP A 138 -2.04 -9.04 -7.27
C ASP A 138 -2.69 -9.76 -6.08
N LEU A 139 -2.60 -11.10 -6.10
CA LEU A 139 -3.09 -11.95 -5.02
C LEU A 139 -2.46 -11.57 -3.67
N ALA A 140 -1.14 -11.39 -3.61
CA ALA A 140 -0.44 -11.01 -2.40
C ALA A 140 -0.90 -9.65 -1.85
N ARG A 141 -1.11 -8.66 -2.71
CA ARG A 141 -1.65 -7.34 -2.33
C ARG A 141 -3.08 -7.44 -1.83
N TYR A 142 -3.94 -8.14 -2.57
CA TYR A 142 -5.32 -8.38 -2.19
C TYR A 142 -5.42 -9.04 -0.81
N LEU A 143 -4.72 -10.17 -0.60
CA LEU A 143 -4.71 -10.87 0.68
C LEU A 143 -4.14 -10.00 1.80
N SER A 144 -3.04 -9.29 1.55
CA SER A 144 -2.46 -8.38 2.55
C SER A 144 -3.45 -7.31 3.00
N PHE A 145 -4.28 -6.81 2.08
CA PHE A 145 -5.29 -5.80 2.37
C PHE A 145 -6.49 -6.38 3.12
N ILE A 146 -7.15 -7.42 2.59
CA ILE A 146 -8.38 -7.97 3.21
C ILE A 146 -8.12 -8.63 4.57
N LEU A 147 -6.89 -9.06 4.83
CA LEU A 147 -6.45 -9.61 6.11
C LEU A 147 -5.97 -8.56 7.11
N GLY A 148 -6.01 -7.27 6.75
CA GLY A 148 -5.59 -6.17 7.62
C GLY A 148 -4.09 -6.12 7.90
N GLN A 149 -3.27 -6.75 7.04
CA GLN A 149 -1.81 -6.77 7.18
C GLN A 149 -1.15 -5.53 6.56
N ASN A 150 -1.91 -4.77 5.77
CA ASN A 150 -1.50 -3.50 5.18
C ASN A 150 -2.58 -2.41 5.38
N ASP A 151 -2.27 -1.38 6.18
CA ASP A 151 -3.14 -0.22 6.38
C ASP A 151 -2.69 0.97 5.51
N ILE A 152 -3.11 0.93 4.25
CA ILE A 152 -2.78 1.94 3.25
C ILE A 152 -3.36 3.30 3.65
N HIS A 153 -4.54 3.32 4.28
CA HIS A 153 -5.21 4.56 4.69
C HIS A 153 -4.41 5.31 5.76
N SER A 154 -3.93 4.60 6.79
CA SER A 154 -3.07 5.21 7.82
C SER A 154 -1.75 5.75 7.24
N SER A 155 -1.15 5.04 6.27
CA SER A 155 0.04 5.53 5.57
C SER A 155 -0.23 6.83 4.80
N LEU A 156 -1.29 6.84 3.99
CA LEU A 156 -1.66 8.01 3.19
C LEU A 156 -2.10 9.21 4.04
N SER A 157 -2.72 8.97 5.18
CA SER A 157 -3.17 10.04 6.11
C SER A 157 -2.01 10.77 6.78
N LYS A 158 -0.81 10.18 6.80
CA LYS A 158 0.42 10.84 7.30
C LYS A 158 1.05 11.77 6.26
N LYS A 159 0.65 11.68 4.99
CA LYS A 159 1.18 12.57 3.94
C LYS A 159 0.58 13.97 4.10
N ALA A 160 1.41 14.98 3.86
CA ALA A 160 0.97 16.38 3.86
C ALA A 160 -0.10 16.66 2.79
N ARG A 161 -0.09 15.88 1.69
CA ARG A 161 -1.06 15.94 0.61
C ARG A 161 -1.19 14.58 -0.07
N THR A 162 -2.39 14.26 -0.52
CA THR A 162 -2.66 13.13 -1.40
C THR A 162 -3.41 13.51 -2.67
N PHE A 163 -3.14 12.79 -3.74
CA PHE A 163 -3.76 12.96 -5.06
C PHE A 163 -4.44 11.67 -5.51
N MET A 164 -5.47 11.76 -6.34
CA MET A 164 -6.06 10.60 -7.01
C MET A 164 -6.25 10.87 -8.49
N ILE A 165 -6.02 9.87 -9.34
CA ILE A 165 -6.29 9.96 -10.78
C ILE A 165 -7.58 9.21 -11.09
N SER A 166 -8.55 9.89 -11.72
CA SER A 166 -9.83 9.28 -12.08
C SER A 166 -9.73 8.64 -13.46
N THR A 167 -10.01 7.34 -13.54
CA THR A 167 -10.18 6.67 -14.82
C THR A 167 -11.46 7.18 -15.49
N THR A 168 -11.34 7.58 -16.75
CA THR A 168 -12.48 8.03 -17.57
C THR A 168 -12.63 7.18 -18.82
N PHE A 169 -12.04 5.99 -18.80
CA PHE A 169 -12.10 5.06 -19.91
C PHE A 169 -13.43 4.29 -19.86
N PRO A 170 -14.10 4.04 -21.00
CA PRO A 170 -15.25 3.15 -21.05
C PRO A 170 -14.88 1.69 -20.80
N ASP A 171 -13.60 1.35 -20.94
CA ASP A 171 -12.99 0.05 -20.65
C ASP A 171 -11.55 0.29 -20.17
N VAL A 172 -11.18 -0.30 -19.04
CA VAL A 172 -9.86 -0.20 -18.40
C VAL A 172 -8.75 -0.64 -19.35
N HIS A 173 -9.00 -1.58 -20.27
CA HIS A 173 -8.01 -2.01 -21.27
C HIS A 173 -7.43 -0.86 -22.08
N GLN A 174 -8.20 0.20 -22.32
CA GLN A 174 -7.77 1.37 -23.08
C GLN A 174 -6.71 2.20 -22.33
N GLY A 175 -6.74 2.17 -21.00
CA GLY A 175 -5.79 2.90 -20.16
C GLY A 175 -4.49 2.16 -19.87
N LEU A 176 -4.49 0.82 -19.98
CA LEU A 176 -3.37 -0.03 -19.55
C LEU A 176 -2.01 0.34 -20.16
N PRO A 177 -1.88 0.67 -21.46
CA PRO A 177 -0.57 0.97 -22.05
C PRO A 177 0.13 2.18 -21.41
N ASN A 178 -0.63 3.10 -20.80
CA ASN A 178 -0.12 4.33 -20.22
C ASN A 178 -0.34 4.40 -18.69
N LEU A 179 -0.85 3.35 -18.06
CA LEU A 179 -1.31 3.40 -16.66
C LEU A 179 -0.18 3.81 -15.70
N ASP A 180 1.03 3.28 -15.92
CA ASP A 180 2.22 3.61 -15.11
C ASP A 180 2.64 5.07 -15.25
N ILE A 181 2.39 5.69 -16.41
CA ILE A 181 2.73 7.08 -16.69
C ILE A 181 1.67 8.01 -16.08
N ILE A 182 0.38 7.75 -16.34
CA ILE A 182 -0.71 8.61 -15.88
C ILE A 182 -0.88 8.62 -14.35
N SER A 183 -0.32 7.62 -13.67
CA SER A 183 -0.39 7.48 -12.22
C SER A 183 0.79 8.11 -11.47
N VAL A 184 1.77 8.70 -12.18
CA VAL A 184 2.86 9.46 -11.56
C VAL A 184 2.28 10.66 -10.78
N GLY A 185 2.65 10.76 -9.50
CA GLY A 185 2.11 11.77 -8.58
C GLY A 185 0.79 11.39 -7.92
N ALA A 186 0.10 10.34 -8.38
CA ALA A 186 -1.14 9.88 -7.77
C ALA A 186 -0.87 8.93 -6.59
N ASP A 187 -1.73 9.00 -5.58
CA ASP A 187 -1.73 8.10 -4.41
C ASP A 187 -2.82 7.05 -4.46
N ALA A 188 -3.80 7.22 -5.35
CA ALA A 188 -4.90 6.31 -5.59
C ALA A 188 -5.42 6.43 -7.02
N ILE A 189 -6.09 5.39 -7.51
CA ILE A 189 -6.81 5.41 -8.79
C ILE A 189 -8.30 5.28 -8.53
N GLU A 190 -9.10 6.23 -9.02
CA GLU A 190 -10.55 6.14 -8.96
C GLU A 190 -11.09 5.39 -10.19
N LEU A 191 -11.75 4.25 -9.96
CA LEU A 191 -12.51 3.52 -10.97
C LEU A 191 -13.92 4.09 -11.04
N ARG A 192 -14.24 4.80 -12.13
CA ARG A 192 -15.57 5.35 -12.40
C ARG A 192 -16.44 4.31 -13.08
N VAL A 193 -17.10 3.50 -12.27
CA VAL A 193 -17.95 2.37 -12.71
C VAL A 193 -19.10 2.87 -13.57
N ASP A 194 -19.63 4.05 -13.27
CA ASP A 194 -20.70 4.67 -14.06
C ASP A 194 -20.25 5.09 -15.46
N LEU A 195 -18.94 5.19 -15.73
CA LEU A 195 -18.43 5.53 -17.07
C LEU A 195 -18.08 4.30 -17.91
N LEU A 196 -18.06 3.10 -17.30
CA LEU A 196 -17.80 1.86 -18.00
C LEU A 196 -18.94 1.54 -18.99
N LYS A 197 -18.58 0.99 -20.14
CA LYS A 197 -19.53 0.61 -21.20
C LYS A 197 -19.35 -0.85 -21.58
N GLU A 198 -20.19 -1.71 -21.03
CA GLU A 198 -20.23 -3.12 -21.39
C GLU A 198 -20.89 -3.30 -22.77
N PRO A 199 -20.19 -3.85 -23.77
CA PRO A 199 -20.76 -4.11 -25.09
C PRO A 199 -21.74 -5.28 -25.04
N LEU A 200 -22.86 -5.17 -25.77
CA LEU A 200 -23.87 -6.21 -25.92
C LEU A 200 -23.75 -6.91 -27.29
N PRO A 201 -24.26 -8.15 -27.44
CA PRO A 201 -24.18 -8.90 -28.69
C PRO A 201 -24.84 -8.21 -29.91
N ASP A 202 -25.77 -7.29 -29.67
CA ASP A 202 -26.47 -6.52 -30.70
C ASP A 202 -25.70 -5.25 -31.15
N GLY A 203 -24.50 -5.02 -30.60
CA GLY A 203 -23.66 -3.85 -30.88
C GLY A 203 -24.04 -2.61 -30.08
N SER A 204 -25.05 -2.69 -29.22
CA SER A 204 -25.36 -1.64 -28.24
C SER A 204 -24.52 -1.80 -26.96
N PHE A 205 -24.75 -0.94 -25.97
CA PHE A 205 -24.09 -1.02 -24.66
C PHE A 205 -25.14 -1.18 -23.56
N ALA A 206 -24.79 -1.91 -22.51
CA ALA A 206 -25.65 -2.02 -21.34
C ALA A 206 -25.89 -0.64 -20.72
N ALA A 207 -27.14 -0.36 -20.31
CA ALA A 207 -27.48 0.90 -19.64
C ALA A 207 -26.77 1.03 -18.28
N VAL A 208 -26.61 -0.09 -17.58
CA VAL A 208 -25.75 -0.25 -16.40
C VAL A 208 -24.86 -1.47 -16.69
N PRO A 209 -23.53 -1.34 -16.61
CA PRO A 209 -22.63 -2.48 -16.84
C PRO A 209 -22.86 -3.56 -15.80
N SER A 210 -22.94 -4.82 -16.21
CA SER A 210 -23.17 -5.96 -15.34
C SER A 210 -22.11 -6.08 -14.25
N VAL A 211 -22.48 -6.62 -13.09
CA VAL A 211 -21.54 -6.87 -11.98
C VAL A 211 -20.38 -7.74 -12.43
N LYS A 212 -20.63 -8.72 -13.31
CA LYS A 212 -19.59 -9.56 -13.91
C LYS A 212 -18.56 -8.71 -14.66
N TYR A 213 -19.02 -7.89 -15.61
CA TYR A 213 -18.14 -7.01 -16.39
C TYR A 213 -17.36 -6.06 -15.47
N VAL A 214 -18.01 -5.43 -14.50
CA VAL A 214 -17.34 -4.52 -13.56
C VAL A 214 -16.29 -5.25 -12.70
N GLY A 215 -16.57 -6.47 -12.26
CA GLY A 215 -15.60 -7.28 -11.52
C GLY A 215 -14.34 -7.58 -12.33
N GLU A 216 -14.51 -7.97 -13.61
CA GLU A 216 -13.39 -8.16 -14.53
C GLU A 216 -12.57 -6.87 -14.70
N GLN A 217 -13.22 -5.72 -14.82
CA GLN A 217 -12.55 -4.42 -14.95
C GLN A 217 -11.75 -4.05 -13.68
N VAL A 218 -12.27 -4.35 -12.49
CA VAL A 218 -11.55 -4.20 -11.20
C VAL A 218 -10.31 -5.10 -11.17
N MET A 219 -10.46 -6.37 -11.54
CA MET A 219 -9.35 -7.34 -11.61
C MET A 219 -8.26 -6.84 -12.57
N ILE A 220 -8.62 -6.45 -13.79
CA ILE A 220 -7.70 -5.96 -14.81
C ILE A 220 -6.92 -4.74 -14.30
N LEU A 221 -7.61 -3.79 -13.65
CA LEU A 221 -6.97 -2.60 -13.09
C LEU A 221 -5.98 -2.97 -11.99
N ARG A 222 -6.40 -3.77 -11.01
CA ARG A 222 -5.61 -4.15 -9.84
C ARG A 222 -4.32 -4.89 -10.21
N GLN A 223 -4.39 -5.77 -11.21
CA GLN A 223 -3.23 -6.51 -11.75
C GLN A 223 -2.18 -5.60 -12.41
N ARG A 224 -2.57 -4.37 -12.77
CA ARG A 224 -1.76 -3.43 -13.55
C ARG A 224 -1.32 -2.19 -12.79
N THR A 225 -1.72 -2.03 -11.53
CA THR A 225 -1.27 -0.92 -10.69
C THR A 225 -1.12 -1.33 -9.25
N GLU A 226 -0.13 -0.77 -8.55
CA GLU A 226 0.08 -0.93 -7.11
C GLU A 226 -0.67 0.10 -6.26
N LEU A 227 -1.30 1.09 -6.89
CA LEU A 227 -2.07 2.10 -6.18
C LEU A 227 -3.37 1.50 -5.60
N PRO A 228 -3.83 2.01 -4.45
CA PRO A 228 -5.16 1.68 -3.94
C PRO A 228 -6.25 2.13 -4.92
N ILE A 229 -7.30 1.32 -5.04
CA ILE A 229 -8.45 1.59 -5.90
C ILE A 229 -9.55 2.27 -5.08
N ILE A 230 -10.04 3.40 -5.60
CA ILE A 230 -11.26 4.05 -5.16
C ILE A 230 -12.38 3.63 -6.09
N TYR A 231 -13.29 2.77 -5.64
CA TYR A 231 -14.43 2.31 -6.41
C TYR A 231 -15.57 3.33 -6.31
N THR A 232 -16.04 3.85 -7.44
CA THR A 232 -17.07 4.92 -7.45
C THR A 232 -18.20 4.61 -8.42
N THR A 233 -19.42 4.58 -7.88
CA THR A 233 -20.68 4.61 -8.64
C THR A 233 -21.29 6.00 -8.52
N ARG A 234 -21.00 6.90 -9.46
CA ARG A 234 -21.52 8.28 -9.44
C ARG A 234 -22.95 8.32 -10.00
N CYS A 235 -23.89 8.88 -9.26
CA CYS A 235 -25.29 8.95 -9.72
C CYS A 235 -25.54 10.03 -10.78
N THR A 236 -26.66 9.95 -11.50
CA THR A 236 -27.05 10.92 -12.53
C THR A 236 -27.22 12.36 -12.02
N LYS A 237 -27.74 12.56 -10.80
CA LYS A 237 -27.88 13.91 -10.20
C LYS A 237 -26.52 14.53 -9.83
N GLU A 238 -25.53 13.70 -9.55
CA GLU A 238 -24.16 14.11 -9.27
C GLU A 238 -23.26 14.02 -10.53
N ASN A 239 -23.85 14.17 -11.73
CA ASN A 239 -23.16 14.19 -13.02
C ASN A 239 -22.38 12.90 -13.36
N GLY A 240 -22.84 11.77 -12.84
CA GLY A 240 -22.46 10.44 -13.29
C GLY A 240 -23.51 9.84 -14.23
N ARG A 241 -23.47 8.51 -14.37
CA ARG A 241 -24.43 7.75 -15.19
C ARG A 241 -25.17 6.66 -14.43
N PHE A 242 -24.85 6.43 -13.16
CA PHE A 242 -25.49 5.37 -12.38
C PHE A 242 -26.94 5.79 -12.02
N PRO A 243 -27.95 4.95 -12.27
CA PRO A 243 -29.36 5.29 -12.08
C PRO A 243 -29.70 5.46 -10.60
N MET A 244 -30.60 6.39 -10.27
CA MET A 244 -30.97 6.73 -8.89
C MET A 244 -32.26 6.06 -8.41
N GLU A 245 -33.00 5.45 -9.33
CA GLU A 245 -34.33 4.90 -9.12
C GLU A 245 -34.32 3.70 -8.16
N ASP A 246 -33.19 3.00 -8.08
CA ASP A 246 -32.97 1.83 -7.20
C ASP A 246 -31.71 2.01 -6.33
N PRO A 247 -31.84 2.52 -5.09
CA PRO A 247 -30.73 2.63 -4.15
C PRO A 247 -30.10 1.29 -3.76
N GLU A 248 -30.83 0.17 -3.78
CA GLU A 248 -30.26 -1.15 -3.47
C GLU A 248 -29.30 -1.62 -4.57
N LEU A 249 -29.45 -1.10 -5.80
CA LEU A 249 -28.45 -1.30 -6.85
C LEU A 249 -27.09 -0.71 -6.45
N PHE A 250 -27.04 0.48 -5.84
CA PHE A 250 -25.78 1.02 -5.31
C PHE A 250 -25.22 0.11 -4.22
N TYR A 251 -26.06 -0.33 -3.29
CA TYR A 251 -25.64 -1.25 -2.23
C TYR A 251 -25.02 -2.52 -2.82
N LYS A 252 -25.64 -3.14 -3.83
CA LYS A 252 -25.13 -4.34 -4.50
C LYS A 252 -23.73 -4.12 -5.08
N TYR A 253 -23.50 -3.02 -5.82
CA TYR A 253 -22.22 -2.74 -6.46
C TYR A 253 -21.13 -2.37 -5.44
N LEU A 254 -21.46 -1.54 -4.43
CA LEU A 254 -20.54 -1.14 -3.38
C LEU A 254 -20.17 -2.32 -2.47
N LEU A 255 -21.11 -3.23 -2.21
CA LEU A 255 -20.83 -4.48 -1.48
C LEU A 255 -19.91 -5.40 -2.28
N LYS A 256 -20.14 -5.55 -3.60
CA LYS A 256 -19.21 -6.31 -4.46
C LYS A 256 -17.82 -5.68 -4.50
N ALA A 257 -17.71 -4.35 -4.53
CA ALA A 257 -16.41 -3.67 -4.44
C ALA A 257 -15.66 -3.97 -3.13
N ILE A 258 -16.36 -4.04 -1.99
CA ILE A 258 -15.79 -4.48 -0.71
C ILE A 258 -15.31 -5.93 -0.83
N LYS A 259 -16.14 -6.82 -1.38
CA LYS A 259 -15.78 -8.25 -1.57
C LYS A 259 -14.58 -8.44 -2.49
N TRP A 260 -14.45 -7.64 -3.54
CA TRP A 260 -13.28 -7.60 -4.42
C TRP A 260 -12.05 -6.93 -3.79
N GLY A 261 -12.16 -6.48 -2.53
CA GLY A 261 -11.06 -5.88 -1.76
C GLY A 261 -10.65 -4.50 -2.26
N CYS A 262 -11.57 -3.67 -2.77
CA CYS A 262 -11.24 -2.28 -3.12
C CYS A 262 -10.91 -1.48 -1.86
N GLU A 263 -9.78 -0.77 -1.86
CA GLU A 263 -9.27 -0.07 -0.67
C GLU A 263 -10.20 1.04 -0.20
N TYR A 264 -10.88 1.68 -1.14
CA TYR A 264 -11.88 2.70 -0.87
C TYR A 264 -13.16 2.45 -1.69
N ILE A 265 -14.30 2.76 -1.09
CA ILE A 265 -15.58 2.88 -1.77
C ILE A 265 -16.14 4.31 -1.60
N ASP A 266 -16.60 4.91 -2.68
CA ASP A 266 -17.24 6.23 -2.68
C ASP A 266 -18.76 6.04 -2.45
N VAL A 267 -19.24 6.49 -1.28
CA VAL A 267 -20.63 6.30 -0.82
C VAL A 267 -21.33 7.64 -0.76
N GLU A 268 -22.28 7.86 -1.67
CA GLU A 268 -22.97 9.15 -1.80
C GLU A 268 -23.92 9.43 -0.62
N VAL A 269 -23.91 10.68 -0.14
CA VAL A 269 -24.68 11.11 1.06
C VAL A 269 -26.19 11.01 0.85
N TRP A 270 -26.68 11.06 -0.40
CA TRP A 270 -28.11 10.95 -0.69
C TRP A 270 -28.66 9.53 -0.43
N LEU A 271 -27.81 8.51 -0.41
CA LEU A 271 -28.23 7.13 -0.15
C LEU A 271 -28.95 7.04 1.20
N PRO A 272 -30.04 6.25 1.30
CA PRO A 272 -30.72 5.99 2.55
C PRO A 272 -29.74 5.63 3.68
N GLU A 273 -30.01 6.14 4.88
CA GLU A 273 -29.14 5.93 6.03
C GLU A 273 -28.92 4.44 6.34
N GLU A 274 -29.96 3.62 6.17
CA GLU A 274 -29.88 2.17 6.34
C GLU A 274 -28.82 1.53 5.42
N ILE A 275 -28.76 1.95 4.15
CA ILE A 275 -27.75 1.46 3.19
C ILE A 275 -26.35 1.89 3.63
N ARG A 276 -26.18 3.15 4.02
CA ARG A 276 -24.88 3.67 4.48
C ARG A 276 -24.40 2.95 5.75
N LEU A 277 -25.31 2.67 6.68
CA LEU A 277 -25.03 1.90 7.89
C LEU A 277 -24.63 0.46 7.57
N ARG A 278 -25.37 -0.22 6.69
CA ARG A 278 -25.07 -1.60 6.25
C ARG A 278 -23.68 -1.68 5.60
N LEU A 279 -23.34 -0.74 4.72
CA LEU A 279 -22.00 -0.66 4.12
C LEU A 279 -20.92 -0.42 5.18
N SER A 280 -21.15 0.51 6.11
CA SER A 280 -20.20 0.78 7.20
C SER A 280 -19.98 -0.45 8.10
N ALA A 281 -21.01 -1.25 8.35
CA ALA A 281 -20.92 -2.46 9.14
C ALA A 281 -20.19 -3.62 8.41
N GLN A 282 -20.21 -3.60 7.07
CA GLN A 282 -19.68 -4.67 6.23
C GLN A 282 -18.37 -4.31 5.50
N LYS A 283 -17.83 -3.10 5.69
CA LYS A 283 -16.68 -2.58 4.92
C LYS A 283 -15.38 -3.37 5.04
N GLY A 284 -15.24 -4.22 6.07
CA GLY A 284 -14.02 -4.97 6.33
C GLY A 284 -12.82 -4.03 6.45
N SER A 285 -11.76 -4.29 5.66
CA SER A 285 -10.58 -3.42 5.56
C SER A 285 -10.80 -2.16 4.72
N SER A 286 -11.89 -2.08 3.95
CA SER A 286 -12.20 -0.96 3.06
C SER A 286 -12.54 0.31 3.84
N ARG A 287 -12.24 1.45 3.24
CA ARG A 287 -12.56 2.78 3.78
C ARG A 287 -13.68 3.43 2.98
N ILE A 288 -14.56 4.13 3.67
CA ILE A 288 -15.68 4.85 3.07
C ILE A 288 -15.25 6.30 2.82
N ILE A 289 -15.27 6.69 1.54
CA ILE A 289 -15.27 8.09 1.14
C ILE A 289 -16.74 8.50 1.04
N SER A 290 -17.25 9.22 2.04
CA SER A 290 -18.61 9.74 1.98
C SER A 290 -18.65 10.96 1.07
N ALA A 291 -19.35 10.86 -0.06
CA ALA A 291 -19.28 11.84 -1.13
C ALA A 291 -20.58 12.62 -1.30
N PHE A 292 -20.45 13.89 -1.66
CA PHE A 292 -21.56 14.75 -2.04
C PHE A 292 -21.10 15.69 -3.16
N HIS A 293 -21.92 15.82 -4.20
CA HIS A 293 -21.69 16.78 -5.27
C HIS A 293 -22.92 17.67 -5.47
N ASP A 294 -22.71 18.99 -5.53
CA ASP A 294 -23.75 19.93 -5.91
C ASP A 294 -23.48 20.52 -7.29
N PHE A 295 -24.38 20.21 -8.25
CA PHE A 295 -24.40 20.80 -9.60
C PHE A 295 -25.51 21.85 -9.75
N THR A 296 -26.34 22.05 -8.73
CA THR A 296 -27.51 22.94 -8.79
C THR A 296 -27.17 24.40 -8.47
N ARG A 297 -25.99 24.64 -7.87
CA ARG A 297 -25.53 25.96 -7.38
C ARG A 297 -26.39 26.54 -6.25
N THR A 298 -27.17 25.70 -5.57
CA THR A 298 -28.01 26.17 -4.46
C THR A 298 -27.28 26.11 -3.13
N ILE A 299 -26.30 25.21 -2.98
CA ILE A 299 -25.55 25.05 -1.75
C ILE A 299 -24.39 26.05 -1.72
N LYS A 300 -24.29 26.80 -0.62
CA LYS A 300 -23.20 27.75 -0.37
C LYS A 300 -22.38 27.30 0.83
N TRP A 301 -21.06 27.41 0.75
CA TRP A 301 -20.15 27.06 1.85
C TRP A 301 -20.38 27.85 3.15
N SER A 302 -21.00 29.03 3.05
CA SER A 302 -21.37 29.83 4.21
C SER A 302 -22.70 29.42 4.87
N SER A 303 -23.48 28.53 4.25
CA SER A 303 -24.80 28.15 4.76
C SER A 303 -24.69 27.15 5.93
N PRO A 304 -25.65 27.12 6.87
CA PRO A 304 -25.68 26.08 7.91
C PRO A 304 -25.88 24.68 7.34
N GLU A 305 -26.56 24.54 6.19
CA GLU A 305 -26.87 23.27 5.55
C GLU A 305 -25.62 22.48 5.15
N VAL A 306 -24.55 23.17 4.73
CA VAL A 306 -23.29 22.50 4.34
C VAL A 306 -22.64 21.77 5.51
N TYR A 307 -22.81 22.30 6.74
CA TYR A 307 -22.31 21.65 7.95
C TYR A 307 -23.15 20.42 8.32
N GLU A 308 -24.47 20.46 8.09
CA GLU A 308 -25.32 19.29 8.26
C GLU A 308 -24.98 18.19 7.25
N LEU A 309 -24.69 18.55 5.99
CA LEU A 309 -24.20 17.60 4.97
C LEU A 309 -22.87 16.96 5.39
N PHE A 310 -21.93 17.77 5.86
CA PHE A 310 -20.65 17.27 6.38
C PHE A 310 -20.86 16.29 7.54
N LYS A 311 -21.70 16.62 8.54
CA LYS A 311 -22.00 15.73 9.67
C LYS A 311 -22.65 14.42 9.23
N LYS A 312 -23.57 14.46 8.27
CA LYS A 312 -24.20 13.26 7.69
C LYS A 312 -23.16 12.36 7.04
N GLY A 313 -22.21 12.93 6.30
CA GLY A 313 -21.10 12.18 5.72
C GLY A 313 -20.15 11.62 6.77
N ALA A 314 -19.79 12.44 7.77
CA ALA A 314 -18.89 12.06 8.85
C ALA A 314 -19.42 10.93 9.76
N SER A 315 -20.73 10.66 9.73
CA SER A 315 -21.32 9.57 10.53
C SER A 315 -20.82 8.18 10.12
N PHE A 316 -20.49 7.99 8.83
CA PHE A 316 -20.05 6.69 8.30
C PHE A 316 -18.80 6.77 7.41
N GLY A 317 -18.36 7.98 7.04
CA GLY A 317 -17.17 8.19 6.22
C GLY A 317 -15.88 8.15 7.03
N ASP A 318 -14.92 7.35 6.57
CA ASP A 318 -13.52 7.49 6.99
C ASP A 318 -12.90 8.78 6.39
N ILE A 319 -13.44 9.25 5.26
CA ILE A 319 -13.13 10.54 4.61
C ILE A 319 -14.45 11.17 4.18
N VAL A 320 -14.56 12.50 4.28
CA VAL A 320 -15.70 13.26 3.75
C VAL A 320 -15.26 14.04 2.51
N LYS A 321 -15.93 13.81 1.37
CA LYS A 321 -15.69 14.44 0.07
C LYS A 321 -16.90 15.29 -0.29
N MET A 322 -16.70 16.59 -0.47
CA MET A 322 -17.77 17.51 -0.86
C MET A 322 -17.29 18.38 -2.01
N ILE A 323 -17.99 18.32 -3.14
CA ILE A 323 -17.63 19.09 -4.34
C ILE A 323 -18.81 19.96 -4.76
N ILE A 324 -18.64 21.28 -4.80
CA ILE A 324 -19.73 22.21 -5.09
C ILE A 324 -19.41 22.98 -6.37
N LEU A 325 -20.36 23.10 -7.28
CA LEU A 325 -20.27 24.00 -8.42
C LEU A 325 -20.50 25.44 -7.95
N VAL A 326 -19.53 26.30 -8.27
CA VAL A 326 -19.50 27.71 -7.84
C VAL A 326 -19.33 28.62 -9.05
N ASP A 327 -19.72 29.89 -8.93
CA ASP A 327 -19.63 30.87 -10.03
C ASP A 327 -18.67 32.03 -9.70
N SER A 328 -18.11 32.07 -8.48
CA SER A 328 -17.26 33.17 -8.02
C SER A 328 -15.97 32.70 -7.35
N VAL A 329 -14.95 33.56 -7.34
CA VAL A 329 -13.66 33.28 -6.68
C VAL A 329 -13.83 33.29 -5.16
N GLU A 330 -14.73 34.13 -4.66
CA GLU A 330 -15.05 34.32 -3.25
C GLU A 330 -15.46 33.01 -2.56
N GLU A 331 -16.15 32.14 -3.29
CA GLU A 331 -16.59 30.83 -2.79
C GLU A 331 -15.43 29.87 -2.50
N ASN A 332 -14.25 30.07 -3.09
CA ASN A 332 -13.05 29.33 -2.69
C ASN A 332 -12.59 29.72 -1.28
N TYR A 333 -12.63 31.01 -0.95
CA TYR A 333 -12.28 31.46 0.40
C TYR A 333 -13.31 30.99 1.44
N GLN A 334 -14.59 30.93 1.06
CA GLN A 334 -15.63 30.38 1.92
C GLN A 334 -15.43 28.89 2.19
N LEU A 335 -15.04 28.11 1.16
CA LEU A 335 -14.66 26.71 1.33
C LEU A 335 -13.46 26.58 2.27
N GLU A 336 -12.40 27.37 2.11
CA GLU A 336 -11.24 27.26 2.99
C GLU A 336 -11.54 27.71 4.43
N TYR A 337 -12.41 28.70 4.61
CA TYR A 337 -12.94 29.06 5.93
C TYR A 337 -13.75 27.92 6.55
N PHE A 338 -14.62 27.28 5.76
CA PHE A 338 -15.37 26.09 6.19
C PHE A 338 -14.43 24.95 6.60
N ARG A 339 -13.44 24.62 5.75
CA ARG A 339 -12.40 23.61 6.01
C ARG A 339 -11.67 23.89 7.32
N SER A 340 -11.20 25.12 7.53
CA SER A 340 -10.50 25.49 8.77
C SER A 340 -11.39 25.31 10.00
N ARG A 341 -12.68 25.65 9.91
CA ARG A 341 -13.62 25.51 11.03
C ARG A 341 -13.91 24.06 11.40
N ILE A 342 -14.12 23.19 10.40
CA ILE A 342 -14.41 21.78 10.67
C ILE A 342 -13.16 21.06 11.16
N MET A 343 -11.99 21.31 10.57
CA MET A 343 -10.75 20.62 10.93
C MET A 343 -10.15 21.11 12.26
N ALA A 344 -10.61 22.24 12.79
CA ALA A 344 -10.28 22.68 14.15
C ALA A 344 -11.03 21.88 15.23
N GLN A 345 -12.08 21.14 14.87
CA GLN A 345 -12.80 20.29 15.81
C GLN A 345 -12.08 18.95 15.99
N PRO A 346 -12.06 18.41 17.21
CA PRO A 346 -11.43 17.12 17.46
C PRO A 346 -12.16 15.98 16.75
N SER A 347 -11.41 14.95 16.37
CA SER A 347 -11.95 13.67 15.88
C SER A 347 -12.79 13.75 14.60
N GLN A 348 -12.60 14.79 13.77
CA GLN A 348 -13.24 14.86 12.46
C GLN A 348 -12.49 14.00 11.43
N PRO A 349 -13.19 13.32 10.53
CA PRO A 349 -12.55 12.62 9.43
C PRO A 349 -11.85 13.62 8.49
N PRO A 350 -10.78 13.22 7.79
CA PRO A 350 -10.16 14.03 6.76
C PRO A 350 -11.18 14.55 5.74
N PHE A 351 -11.02 15.81 5.32
CA PHE A 351 -11.97 16.49 4.44
C PHE A 351 -11.35 16.81 3.06
N SER A 352 -11.97 16.25 2.02
CA SER A 352 -11.72 16.56 0.61
C SER A 352 -12.81 17.50 0.06
N GLY A 353 -12.66 18.80 0.32
CA GLY A 353 -13.55 19.84 -0.18
C GLY A 353 -13.03 20.51 -1.44
N LEU A 354 -13.87 20.65 -2.47
CA LEU A 354 -13.48 21.22 -3.77
C LEU A 354 -14.60 22.05 -4.39
N ASN A 355 -14.21 23.03 -5.19
CA ASN A 355 -15.09 23.77 -6.07
C ASN A 355 -14.89 23.34 -7.52
N MET A 356 -15.98 23.22 -8.28
CA MET A 356 -15.94 22.88 -9.70
C MET A 356 -15.74 24.11 -10.59
N GLY A 357 -15.39 23.85 -11.85
CA GLY A 357 -15.21 24.89 -12.86
C GLY A 357 -13.83 25.55 -12.80
N PRO A 358 -13.47 26.36 -13.81
CA PRO A 358 -12.19 27.07 -13.84
C PRO A 358 -11.99 27.98 -12.62
N VAL A 359 -13.06 28.68 -12.18
CA VAL A 359 -13.04 29.52 -10.98
C VAL A 359 -12.72 28.75 -9.70
N GLY A 360 -13.00 27.44 -9.67
CA GLY A 360 -12.74 26.55 -8.53
C GLY A 360 -11.29 26.05 -8.42
N GLN A 361 -10.41 26.35 -9.39
CA GLN A 361 -9.04 25.83 -9.41
C GLN A 361 -8.24 26.13 -8.13
N LEU A 362 -8.46 27.28 -7.49
CA LEU A 362 -7.84 27.61 -6.21
C LEU A 362 -8.13 26.55 -5.14
N SER A 363 -9.38 26.11 -5.01
CA SER A 363 -9.75 25.09 -4.03
C SER A 363 -9.06 23.74 -4.29
N ARG A 364 -8.86 23.37 -5.56
CA ARG A 364 -8.13 22.14 -5.95
C ARG A 364 -6.66 22.25 -5.55
N THR A 365 -6.06 23.41 -5.77
CA THR A 365 -4.68 23.67 -5.37
C THR A 365 -4.51 23.65 -3.86
N LEU A 366 -5.47 24.14 -3.07
CA LEU A 366 -5.36 24.17 -1.60
C LEU A 366 -5.78 22.86 -0.90
N ASN A 367 -6.64 22.05 -1.52
CA ASN A 367 -7.11 20.80 -0.96
C ASN A 367 -5.96 19.79 -0.71
N LYS A 368 -5.94 19.16 0.47
CA LYS A 368 -4.85 18.24 0.86
C LYS A 368 -5.21 16.75 0.79
N VAL A 369 -6.50 16.41 0.75
CA VAL A 369 -6.97 15.03 0.85
C VAL A 369 -7.54 14.58 -0.48
N PHE A 370 -6.94 13.57 -1.09
CA PHE A 370 -7.34 12.94 -2.36
C PHE A 370 -7.82 13.93 -3.42
N THR A 371 -6.98 14.93 -3.71
CA THR A 371 -7.30 15.89 -4.77
C THR A 371 -7.37 15.15 -6.10
N PRO A 372 -8.52 15.14 -6.81
CA PRO A 372 -8.62 14.57 -8.13
C PRO A 372 -7.76 15.36 -9.11
N ILE A 373 -6.81 14.69 -9.73
CA ILE A 373 -5.93 15.22 -10.76
C ILE A 373 -6.31 14.69 -12.14
N THR A 374 -5.80 15.33 -13.19
CA THR A 374 -5.87 14.84 -14.58
C THR A 374 -4.47 14.58 -15.13
N HIS A 375 -4.40 14.01 -16.33
CA HIS A 375 -3.15 13.78 -17.04
C HIS A 375 -3.37 13.97 -18.56
N PRO A 376 -2.43 14.56 -19.31
CA PRO A 376 -2.60 14.81 -20.76
C PRO A 376 -2.90 13.57 -21.62
N LEU A 377 -2.54 12.38 -21.14
CA LEU A 377 -2.81 11.10 -21.81
C LEU A 377 -4.21 10.52 -21.51
N LEU A 378 -5.01 11.16 -20.65
CA LEU A 378 -6.40 10.74 -20.43
C LEU A 378 -7.28 11.20 -21.59
N PRO A 379 -8.26 10.39 -22.03
CA PRO A 379 -9.12 10.70 -23.17
C PRO A 379 -10.07 11.86 -22.89
N MET A 380 -10.42 12.06 -21.62
CA MET A 380 -11.27 13.16 -21.18
C MET A 380 -10.91 13.58 -19.76
N ILE A 381 -11.23 14.82 -19.43
CA ILE A 381 -11.13 15.35 -18.07
C ILE A 381 -12.39 14.92 -17.31
N ALA A 382 -12.25 14.35 -16.11
CA ALA A 382 -13.38 13.81 -15.36
C ALA A 382 -14.33 14.90 -14.82
N ALA A 383 -13.81 16.11 -14.55
CA ALA A 383 -14.60 17.26 -14.13
C ALA A 383 -13.97 18.59 -14.59
N PRO A 384 -14.78 19.61 -14.95
CA PRO A 384 -14.26 20.93 -15.34
C PRO A 384 -13.32 21.56 -14.29
N GLY A 385 -12.22 22.14 -14.77
CA GLY A 385 -11.22 22.82 -13.96
C GLY A 385 -10.25 21.90 -13.22
N GLN A 386 -10.23 20.58 -13.49
CA GLN A 386 -9.19 19.68 -12.97
C GLN A 386 -7.80 20.12 -13.45
N LEU A 387 -6.81 19.86 -12.60
CA LEU A 387 -5.40 20.17 -12.80
C LEU A 387 -4.59 18.88 -12.67
N SER A 388 -3.49 18.77 -13.39
CA SER A 388 -2.47 17.75 -13.15
C SER A 388 -1.73 18.01 -11.84
N ALA A 389 -1.04 16.99 -11.32
CA ALA A 389 -0.17 17.14 -10.16
C ALA A 389 0.91 18.23 -10.39
N ALA A 390 1.47 18.28 -11.61
CA ALA A 390 2.45 19.27 -12.03
C ALA A 390 1.91 20.71 -12.00
N GLU A 391 0.68 20.94 -12.51
CA GLU A 391 0.03 22.25 -12.47
C GLU A 391 -0.26 22.69 -11.03
N ILE A 392 -0.71 21.77 -10.17
CA ILE A 392 -0.93 22.05 -8.74
C ILE A 392 0.38 22.44 -8.05
N ASN A 393 1.46 21.70 -8.28
CA ASN A 393 2.78 22.01 -7.70
C ASN A 393 3.30 23.37 -8.17
N THR A 394 3.13 23.68 -9.46
CA THR A 394 3.47 24.99 -10.04
C THR A 394 2.68 26.11 -9.36
N ALA A 395 1.36 25.95 -9.23
CA ALA A 395 0.50 26.95 -8.60
C ALA A 395 0.85 27.14 -7.10
N LEU A 396 1.09 26.05 -6.36
CA LEU A 396 1.54 26.12 -4.96
C LEU A 396 2.85 26.88 -4.83
N HIS A 397 3.79 26.67 -5.75
CA HIS A 397 5.04 27.42 -5.77
C HIS A 397 4.81 28.91 -6.02
N SER A 398 4.03 29.26 -7.05
CA SER A 398 3.72 30.66 -7.39
C SER A 398 3.02 31.42 -6.25
N MET A 399 2.23 30.70 -5.43
CA MET A 399 1.56 31.27 -4.24
C MET A 399 2.43 31.27 -2.97
N GLY A 400 3.68 30.82 -3.04
CA GLY A 400 4.58 30.69 -1.89
C GLY A 400 4.18 29.57 -0.90
N GLN A 401 3.20 28.73 -1.25
CA GLN A 401 2.76 27.60 -0.44
C GLN A 401 3.69 26.38 -0.59
N MET A 402 4.52 26.36 -1.64
CA MET A 402 5.62 25.40 -1.81
C MET A 402 6.93 26.17 -2.07
N PRO A 403 7.61 26.64 -1.01
CA PRO A 403 8.89 27.33 -1.15
C PRO A 403 9.92 26.43 -1.82
N LYS A 404 10.73 27.02 -2.71
CA LYS A 404 11.86 26.32 -3.33
C LYS A 404 12.83 25.83 -2.25
N LYS A 405 13.34 24.62 -2.44
CA LYS A 405 14.33 23.97 -1.58
C LYS A 405 15.40 23.33 -2.43
N ASP A 406 16.58 23.17 -1.84
CA ASP A 406 17.72 22.52 -2.47
C ASP A 406 17.90 21.11 -1.87
N PHE A 407 17.77 20.11 -2.72
CA PHE A 407 17.99 18.70 -2.42
C PHE A 407 19.31 18.25 -3.01
N TYR A 408 19.96 17.30 -2.34
CA TYR A 408 21.28 16.83 -2.73
C TYR A 408 21.30 15.31 -2.84
N GLY A 409 21.93 14.79 -3.90
CA GLY A 409 22.37 13.40 -3.97
C GLY A 409 23.87 13.35 -3.71
N ILE A 410 24.33 12.66 -2.67
CA ILE A 410 25.75 12.55 -2.34
C ILE A 410 26.20 11.11 -2.49
N GLY A 411 27.18 10.88 -3.36
CA GLY A 411 27.66 9.52 -3.58
C GLY A 411 28.86 9.40 -4.49
N SER A 412 29.16 8.17 -4.91
CA SER A 412 30.19 7.91 -5.91
C SER A 412 29.67 8.15 -7.33
N LEU A 413 30.55 8.28 -8.32
CA LEU A 413 30.16 8.36 -9.75
C LEU A 413 29.20 7.24 -10.21
N ARG A 414 29.17 6.10 -9.51
CA ARG A 414 28.24 4.99 -9.82
C ARG A 414 26.79 5.30 -9.43
N SER A 415 26.54 6.22 -8.49
CA SER A 415 25.18 6.59 -8.05
C SER A 415 24.57 7.76 -8.85
N THR A 416 25.31 8.33 -9.80
CA THR A 416 24.84 9.43 -10.66
C THR A 416 23.59 9.04 -11.45
N GLY A 417 23.45 7.77 -11.86
CA GLY A 417 22.26 7.27 -12.55
C GLY A 417 20.96 7.44 -11.75
N GLN A 418 20.98 7.01 -10.49
CA GLN A 418 19.84 7.16 -9.57
C GLN A 418 19.55 8.62 -9.24
N ALA A 419 20.60 9.42 -9.07
CA ALA A 419 20.48 10.86 -8.85
C ALA A 419 19.79 11.57 -10.03
N MET A 420 20.18 11.29 -11.27
CA MET A 420 19.55 11.84 -12.48
C MET A 420 18.09 11.39 -12.62
N PHE A 421 17.78 10.14 -12.24
CA PHE A 421 16.40 9.67 -12.25
C PHE A 421 15.53 10.42 -11.24
N ILE A 422 16.02 10.61 -10.01
CA ILE A 422 15.33 11.40 -8.99
C ILE A 422 15.11 12.84 -9.49
N GLU A 423 16.13 13.49 -10.05
CA GLU A 423 16.03 14.82 -10.67
C GLU A 423 14.96 14.86 -11.77
N LYS A 424 14.90 13.85 -12.63
CA LYS A 424 13.84 13.74 -13.64
C LYS A 424 12.46 13.68 -12.99
N CYS A 425 12.27 12.91 -11.91
CA CYS A 425 11.00 12.89 -11.19
C CYS A 425 10.62 14.26 -10.60
N PHE A 426 11.58 15.03 -10.08
CA PHE A 426 11.33 16.41 -9.65
C PHE A 426 10.79 17.27 -10.80
N ASN A 427 11.40 17.17 -11.98
CA ASN A 427 11.04 17.96 -13.15
C ASN A 427 9.68 17.57 -13.73
N GLU A 428 9.41 16.27 -13.91
CA GLU A 428 8.14 15.76 -14.44
C GLU A 428 6.95 16.14 -13.54
N LEU A 429 7.17 16.15 -12.22
CA LEU A 429 6.17 16.58 -11.25
C LEU A 429 6.12 18.11 -11.07
N SER A 430 6.90 18.87 -11.83
CA SER A 430 7.03 20.33 -11.72
C SER A 430 7.21 20.81 -10.29
N LEU A 431 8.03 20.08 -9.52
CA LEU A 431 8.43 20.51 -8.19
C LEU A 431 9.39 21.70 -8.32
N PRO A 432 9.26 22.75 -7.50
CA PRO A 432 10.08 23.96 -7.62
C PRO A 432 11.50 23.78 -7.08
N HIS A 433 11.84 22.58 -6.63
CA HIS A 433 13.07 22.28 -5.93
C HIS A 433 14.23 22.13 -6.91
N SER A 434 15.44 22.43 -6.46
CA SER A 434 16.67 22.08 -7.19
C SER A 434 17.21 20.77 -6.63
N PHE A 435 17.61 19.85 -7.51
CA PHE A 435 18.30 18.63 -7.12
C PHE A 435 19.73 18.67 -7.64
N VAL A 436 20.72 18.52 -6.76
CA VAL A 436 22.14 18.64 -7.13
C VAL A 436 22.88 17.37 -6.71
N PHE A 437 23.52 16.71 -7.67
CA PHE A 437 24.43 15.61 -7.36
C PHE A 437 25.81 16.15 -6.98
N VAL A 438 26.37 15.62 -5.89
CA VAL A 438 27.69 15.97 -5.37
C VAL A 438 28.48 14.68 -5.15
N GLU A 439 29.66 14.60 -5.74
CA GLU A 439 30.56 13.49 -5.45
C GLU A 439 30.98 13.51 -3.98
N ARG A 440 30.99 12.34 -3.33
CA ARG A 440 31.24 12.22 -1.90
C ARG A 440 32.67 12.67 -1.55
N GLY A 441 32.77 13.88 -1.02
CA GLY A 441 33.99 14.45 -0.46
C GLY A 441 34.23 14.11 1.01
N ASN A 442 35.04 14.93 1.68
CA ASN A 442 35.29 14.80 3.12
C ASN A 442 34.07 15.22 3.95
N ARG A 443 34.08 14.91 5.25
CA ARG A 443 32.97 15.18 6.18
C ARG A 443 32.55 16.66 6.23
N ALA A 444 33.50 17.59 6.16
CA ALA A 444 33.20 19.03 6.19
C ALA A 444 32.23 19.44 5.06
N SER A 445 32.23 18.71 3.94
CA SER A 445 31.36 18.97 2.79
C SER A 445 29.88 18.74 3.13
N LEU A 446 29.54 17.69 3.91
CA LEU A 446 28.15 17.42 4.30
C LEU A 446 27.65 18.46 5.31
N GLU A 447 28.44 18.79 6.33
CA GLU A 447 28.08 19.81 7.32
C GLU A 447 27.85 21.18 6.68
N MET A 448 28.62 21.53 5.64
CA MET A 448 28.41 22.74 4.85
C MET A 448 27.10 22.71 4.08
N ILE A 449 26.75 21.58 3.46
CA ILE A 449 25.48 21.42 2.72
C ILE A 449 24.28 21.59 3.66
N LEU A 450 24.31 20.93 4.82
CA LEU A 450 23.23 20.99 5.82
C LEU A 450 23.01 22.40 6.39
N LYS A 451 24.03 23.28 6.36
CA LYS A 451 23.93 24.67 6.82
C LYS A 451 23.47 25.65 5.75
N ARG A 452 23.29 25.21 4.50
CA ARG A 452 22.86 26.11 3.42
C ARG A 452 21.44 26.61 3.65
N PRO A 453 21.15 27.88 3.28
CA PRO A 453 19.77 28.35 3.26
C PRO A 453 18.96 27.47 2.30
N ASN A 454 17.68 27.30 2.57
CA ASN A 454 16.74 26.52 1.75
C ASN A 454 17.08 25.02 1.60
N PHE A 455 17.93 24.46 2.44
CA PHE A 455 18.14 23.01 2.49
C PHE A 455 16.81 22.24 2.60
N GLY A 456 16.60 21.26 1.71
CA GLY A 456 15.37 20.45 1.62
C GLY A 456 15.56 19.00 2.03
N GLY A 457 16.73 18.43 1.77
CA GLY A 457 17.03 17.04 2.13
C GLY A 457 18.24 16.49 1.38
N VAL A 458 18.71 15.32 1.80
CA VAL A 458 19.80 14.59 1.15
C VAL A 458 19.43 13.13 0.95
N TYR A 459 19.78 12.60 -0.22
CA TYR A 459 19.94 11.17 -0.47
C TYR A 459 21.44 10.82 -0.50
N LEU A 460 21.84 9.76 0.20
CA LEU A 460 23.22 9.35 0.43
C LEU A 460 23.45 7.92 -0.07
N ASN A 461 24.42 7.73 -0.97
CA ASN A 461 24.82 6.39 -1.41
C ASN A 461 26.33 6.32 -1.72
N PRO A 462 27.14 5.68 -0.86
CA PRO A 462 26.73 4.81 0.25
C PRO A 462 26.18 5.60 1.45
N PRO A 463 25.48 4.95 2.39
CA PRO A 463 25.00 5.60 3.62
C PRO A 463 26.14 6.10 4.52
N ILE A 464 25.79 6.87 5.55
CA ILE A 464 26.69 7.34 6.61
C ILE A 464 26.33 6.70 7.95
N ALA A 465 27.27 6.66 8.90
CA ALA A 465 26.99 6.15 10.24
C ALA A 465 26.09 7.09 11.05
N THR A 466 25.28 6.54 11.95
CA THR A 466 24.45 7.33 12.87
C THR A 466 25.25 8.12 13.90
N THR A 467 26.54 7.81 14.07
CA THR A 467 27.47 8.54 14.95
C THR A 467 27.99 9.84 14.35
N GLU A 468 27.61 10.17 13.11
CA GLU A 468 27.98 11.44 12.49
C GLU A 468 27.40 12.62 13.29
N PRO A 469 28.23 13.50 13.86
CA PRO A 469 27.80 14.58 14.74
C PRO A 469 26.82 15.60 14.13
N CYS A 470 26.72 15.64 12.80
CA CYS A 470 25.76 16.50 12.11
C CYS A 470 24.31 15.97 12.18
N LEU A 471 24.10 14.74 12.66
CA LEU A 471 22.78 14.11 12.81
C LEU A 471 22.31 14.20 14.26
N SER A 472 21.45 15.16 14.57
CA SER A 472 20.92 15.36 15.94
C SER A 472 19.68 14.51 16.22
N VAL A 473 18.85 14.26 15.22
CA VAL A 473 17.62 13.46 15.34
C VAL A 473 17.65 12.32 14.32
N LEU A 474 17.29 11.14 14.78
CA LEU A 474 17.27 9.92 13.98
C LEU A 474 15.90 9.26 14.06
N SER A 475 15.45 8.71 12.94
CA SER A 475 14.30 7.82 12.91
C SER A 475 14.57 6.57 13.78
N GLU A 476 13.50 5.89 14.18
CA GLU A 476 13.65 4.62 14.88
C GLU A 476 14.35 3.56 13.99
N PRO A 477 14.01 3.39 12.70
CA PRO A 477 14.77 2.51 11.81
C PRO A 477 16.25 2.86 11.69
N ALA A 478 16.59 4.13 11.45
CA ALA A 478 17.99 4.54 11.29
C ALA A 478 18.83 4.26 12.54
N ARG A 479 18.27 4.47 13.74
CA ARG A 479 18.95 4.13 15.00
C ARG A 479 19.27 2.65 15.11
N HIS A 480 18.33 1.78 14.72
CA HIS A 480 18.52 0.34 14.78
C HIS A 480 19.47 -0.19 13.71
N ILE A 481 19.38 0.35 12.50
CA ILE A 481 20.25 -0.02 11.37
C ILE A 481 21.69 0.48 11.61
N GLY A 482 21.85 1.60 12.33
CA GLY A 482 23.15 2.23 12.58
C GLY A 482 23.67 3.04 11.38
N GLN A 483 22.84 3.23 10.35
CA GLN A 483 23.18 3.93 9.12
C GLN A 483 22.03 4.82 8.63
N VAL A 484 22.40 5.95 8.04
CA VAL A 484 21.49 6.93 7.43
C VAL A 484 21.80 7.02 5.94
N ASP A 485 20.79 6.80 5.11
CA ASP A 485 20.86 7.01 3.65
C ASP A 485 20.03 8.21 3.19
N THR A 486 19.20 8.78 4.08
CA THR A 486 18.28 9.85 3.73
C THR A 486 18.24 10.85 4.88
N ILE A 487 18.43 12.15 4.61
CA ILE A 487 18.30 13.22 5.60
C ILE A 487 17.12 14.10 5.20
N LEU A 488 16.17 14.26 6.11
CA LEU A 488 14.92 14.98 5.91
C LEU A 488 14.88 16.25 6.73
N VAL A 489 14.10 17.24 6.28
CA VAL A 489 13.79 18.45 7.04
C VAL A 489 12.34 18.36 7.48
N ARG A 490 12.10 18.36 8.80
CA ARG A 490 10.74 18.46 9.36
C ARG A 490 10.17 19.86 9.16
N GLU A 491 8.85 19.99 9.33
CA GLU A 491 8.17 21.29 9.25
C GLU A 491 8.69 22.31 10.28
N ASP A 492 9.20 21.84 11.43
CA ASP A 492 9.84 22.66 12.47
C ASP A 492 11.30 23.06 12.15
N GLY A 493 11.82 22.65 10.99
CA GLY A 493 13.19 22.90 10.56
C GLY A 493 14.23 21.89 11.07
N THR A 494 13.82 20.89 11.85
CA THR A 494 14.74 19.88 12.41
C THR A 494 15.18 18.87 11.34
N TYR A 495 16.47 18.52 11.35
CA TYR A 495 17.00 17.48 10.48
C TYR A 495 16.83 16.10 11.09
N VAL A 496 16.31 15.17 10.29
CA VAL A 496 16.08 13.79 10.70
C VAL A 496 16.82 12.86 9.75
N GLY A 497 17.77 12.10 10.28
CA GLY A 497 18.37 10.98 9.56
C GLY A 497 17.42 9.77 9.54
N ASP A 498 17.15 9.24 8.35
CA ASP A 498 16.35 8.05 8.11
C ASP A 498 17.11 7.07 7.18
N ASN A 499 16.52 5.90 6.98
CA ASN A 499 17.01 4.87 6.09
C ASN A 499 15.87 4.41 5.16
N ALA A 500 16.01 4.58 3.85
CA ALA A 500 15.06 4.18 2.82
C ALA A 500 15.33 2.76 2.30
N ALA A 501 16.59 2.28 2.40
CA ALA A 501 16.99 0.97 1.90
C ALA A 501 16.18 -0.17 2.52
N TRP A 502 15.95 -0.17 3.83
CA TRP A 502 15.15 -1.23 4.49
C TRP A 502 13.69 -1.25 4.00
N LYS A 503 13.11 -0.09 3.69
CA LYS A 503 11.75 -0.01 3.11
C LYS A 503 11.71 -0.62 1.72
N GLY A 504 12.75 -0.37 0.91
CA GLY A 504 12.90 -0.98 -0.41
C GLY A 504 13.04 -2.50 -0.36
N ILE A 505 13.84 -3.02 0.57
CA ILE A 505 13.99 -4.46 0.81
C ILE A 505 12.66 -5.06 1.29
N ARG A 506 11.98 -4.42 2.25
CA ARG A 506 10.67 -4.87 2.75
C ARG A 506 9.61 -4.91 1.65
N ALA A 507 9.51 -3.86 0.84
CA ALA A 507 8.57 -3.81 -0.29
C ALA A 507 8.86 -4.90 -1.33
N THR A 508 10.14 -5.20 -1.58
CA THR A 508 10.54 -6.31 -2.46
C THR A 508 10.12 -7.66 -1.90
N LEU A 509 10.34 -7.90 -0.59
CA LEU A 509 9.93 -9.14 0.08
C LEU A 509 8.40 -9.31 0.06
N SER A 510 7.65 -8.23 0.28
CA SER A 510 6.18 -8.25 0.31
C SER A 510 5.52 -8.16 -1.08
N ARG A 511 6.28 -8.33 -2.16
CA ARG A 511 5.75 -8.24 -3.53
C ARG A 511 4.84 -9.41 -3.88
N ASP A 512 5.33 -10.64 -3.69
CA ASP A 512 4.60 -11.88 -4.01
C ASP A 512 4.15 -12.66 -2.77
N PHE A 513 4.37 -12.11 -1.58
CA PHE A 513 4.04 -12.74 -0.29
C PHE A 513 3.41 -11.73 0.65
N VAL A 514 2.44 -12.16 1.45
CA VAL A 514 1.87 -11.30 2.50
C VAL A 514 2.87 -11.10 3.65
N PRO A 515 2.81 -10.00 4.41
CA PRO A 515 3.72 -9.79 5.54
C PRO A 515 3.74 -10.92 6.58
N SER A 516 2.57 -11.49 6.93
CA SER A 516 2.49 -12.64 7.86
C SER A 516 3.17 -13.90 7.33
N ALA A 517 3.47 -13.98 6.03
CA ALA A 517 4.24 -15.07 5.44
C ALA A 517 5.70 -15.11 5.93
N TYR A 518 6.16 -14.10 6.67
CA TYR A 518 7.52 -14.07 7.20
C TYR A 518 7.57 -14.28 8.73
N SER A 519 6.47 -13.98 9.41
CA SER A 519 6.37 -13.97 10.86
C SER A 519 6.77 -15.30 11.50
N ARG A 520 7.65 -15.24 12.50
CA ARG A 520 8.15 -16.38 13.31
C ARG A 520 8.80 -17.49 12.48
N ARG A 521 9.44 -17.12 11.36
CA ARG A 521 10.23 -18.05 10.54
C ARG A 521 11.70 -17.70 10.58
N ALA A 522 12.51 -18.70 10.27
CA ALA A 522 13.94 -18.52 10.09
C ALA A 522 14.27 -17.75 8.79
N ALA A 523 15.33 -16.95 8.84
CA ALA A 523 15.98 -16.41 7.65
C ALA A 523 17.50 -16.56 7.73
N LEU A 524 18.18 -16.51 6.58
CA LEU A 524 19.63 -16.57 6.49
C LEU A 524 20.17 -15.34 5.75
N ILE A 525 21.18 -14.68 6.30
CA ILE A 525 21.85 -13.54 5.67
C ILE A 525 23.32 -13.84 5.43
N LEU A 526 23.80 -13.55 4.23
CA LEU A 526 25.21 -13.60 3.86
C LEU A 526 25.78 -12.19 3.69
N ALA A 527 26.84 -11.85 4.40
CA ALA A 527 27.52 -10.56 4.24
C ALA A 527 28.99 -10.65 4.68
N ASN A 528 29.82 -9.69 4.26
CA ASN A 528 31.20 -9.59 4.78
C ASN A 528 31.24 -8.91 6.16
N ALA A 529 30.34 -7.96 6.40
CA ALA A 529 30.23 -7.23 7.66
C ALA A 529 28.76 -7.00 8.05
N GLU A 530 28.52 -6.76 9.34
CA GLU A 530 27.18 -6.43 9.85
C GLU A 530 26.59 -5.20 9.16
N SER A 531 27.41 -4.18 8.91
CA SER A 531 27.01 -2.94 8.24
C SER A 531 26.43 -3.15 6.84
N ASP A 532 26.82 -4.21 6.14
CA ASP A 532 26.31 -4.52 4.80
C ASP A 532 24.91 -5.18 4.89
N ALA A 533 24.62 -5.82 6.03
CA ALA A 533 23.40 -6.56 6.30
C ALA A 533 22.37 -5.78 7.12
N SER A 534 22.74 -4.68 7.80
CA SER A 534 21.89 -4.00 8.78
C SER A 534 20.50 -3.62 8.26
N ALA A 535 20.41 -3.06 7.05
CA ALA A 535 19.11 -2.69 6.45
C ALA A 535 18.26 -3.93 6.14
N ALA A 536 18.88 -5.02 5.69
CA ALA A 536 18.21 -6.29 5.44
C ALA A 536 17.72 -6.94 6.74
N ILE A 537 18.54 -6.94 7.80
CA ILE A 537 18.17 -7.43 9.14
C ILE A 537 16.93 -6.67 9.65
N PHE A 538 16.94 -5.34 9.54
CA PHE A 538 15.81 -4.53 9.99
C PHE A 538 14.55 -4.81 9.17
N ALA A 539 14.66 -4.90 7.84
CA ALA A 539 13.55 -5.25 6.96
C ALA A 539 12.91 -6.60 7.33
N LEU A 540 13.72 -7.65 7.55
CA LEU A 540 13.21 -8.97 7.95
C LEU A 540 12.53 -8.95 9.32
N LYS A 541 13.12 -8.27 10.31
CA LYS A 541 12.48 -8.13 11.63
C LYS A 541 11.19 -7.31 11.58
N SER A 542 11.11 -6.32 10.69
CA SER A 542 9.88 -5.55 10.44
C SER A 542 8.76 -6.39 9.80
N LEU A 543 9.09 -7.60 9.33
CA LEU A 543 8.18 -8.64 8.86
C LEU A 543 8.07 -9.81 9.87
N GLY A 544 8.52 -9.61 11.10
CA GLY A 544 8.36 -10.56 12.19
C GLY A 544 9.24 -11.81 12.08
N ILE A 545 10.25 -11.83 11.19
CA ILE A 545 11.21 -12.94 11.08
C ILE A 545 11.99 -13.10 12.38
N GLY A 546 12.17 -14.36 12.77
CA GLY A 546 13.06 -14.78 13.85
C GLY A 546 12.93 -16.29 14.03
N PRO A 547 14.05 -17.05 14.12
CA PRO A 547 15.45 -16.59 14.23
C PRO A 547 16.08 -16.06 12.92
N ILE A 548 17.15 -15.26 13.00
CA ILE A 548 17.95 -14.85 11.82
C ILE A 548 19.36 -15.40 11.96
N TYR A 549 19.76 -16.21 10.99
CA TYR A 549 21.10 -16.80 10.90
C TYR A 549 22.02 -15.93 10.03
N THR A 550 23.31 -15.85 10.37
CA THR A 550 24.28 -15.02 9.63
C THR A 550 25.50 -15.82 9.20
N ILE A 551 25.99 -15.59 7.98
CA ILE A 551 27.25 -16.14 7.45
C ILE A 551 28.16 -14.98 7.06
N GLY A 552 29.43 -15.07 7.47
CA GLY A 552 30.49 -14.14 7.11
C GLY A 552 30.73 -13.00 8.12
N PHE A 553 29.82 -12.80 9.08
CA PHE A 553 30.00 -11.85 10.18
C PHE A 553 29.31 -12.31 11.47
N THR A 554 29.75 -11.73 12.58
CA THR A 554 29.11 -11.86 13.90
C THR A 554 28.64 -10.48 14.36
N SER A 555 27.38 -10.37 14.78
CA SER A 555 26.83 -9.10 15.25
C SER A 555 27.36 -8.74 16.65
N VAL A 556 27.62 -7.45 16.85
CA VAL A 556 28.03 -6.89 18.14
C VAL A 556 27.04 -5.81 18.56
N GLY A 557 26.39 -5.98 19.71
CA GLY A 557 25.49 -4.96 20.28
C GLY A 557 24.04 -5.42 20.49
N PRO A 558 23.07 -4.49 20.57
CA PRO A 558 21.69 -4.79 20.99
C PRO A 558 20.95 -5.76 20.06
N MET A 559 21.30 -5.82 18.78
CA MET A 559 20.70 -6.75 17.82
C MET A 559 21.30 -8.16 17.87
N ALA A 560 22.48 -8.35 18.50
CA ALA A 560 23.19 -9.61 18.50
C ALA A 560 22.41 -10.76 19.15
N SER A 561 21.59 -10.46 20.16
CA SER A 561 20.77 -11.47 20.86
C SER A 561 19.72 -12.16 19.98
N SER A 562 19.40 -11.55 18.84
CA SER A 562 18.43 -12.07 17.87
C SER A 562 19.07 -12.67 16.61
N LEU A 563 20.40 -12.65 16.53
CA LEU A 563 21.18 -13.12 15.40
C LEU A 563 22.03 -14.32 15.81
N SER A 564 22.03 -15.38 15.01
CA SER A 564 22.78 -16.60 15.29
C SER A 564 23.84 -16.83 14.20
N PRO A 565 25.13 -16.59 14.49
CA PRO A 565 26.18 -16.76 13.50
C PRO A 565 26.43 -18.24 13.22
N VAL A 566 26.54 -18.58 11.94
CA VAL A 566 26.83 -19.91 11.43
C VAL A 566 28.32 -19.98 11.13
N ARG A 567 29.04 -20.89 11.78
CA ARG A 567 30.51 -20.97 11.71
C ARG A 567 31.01 -22.21 10.98
N SER A 568 30.17 -23.25 10.88
CA SER A 568 30.52 -24.53 10.27
C SER A 568 29.39 -25.10 9.40
N ILE A 569 29.72 -26.13 8.62
CA ILE A 569 28.72 -26.88 7.84
C ILE A 569 27.84 -27.71 8.78
N GLU A 570 28.38 -28.16 9.91
CA GLU A 570 27.64 -28.85 10.96
C GLU A 570 26.54 -27.96 11.55
N ASP A 571 26.83 -26.67 11.76
CA ASP A 571 25.83 -25.70 12.20
C ASP A 571 24.67 -25.62 11.19
N LEU A 572 24.99 -25.51 9.88
CA LEU A 572 23.98 -25.42 8.80
C LEU A 572 22.96 -26.56 8.81
N LYS A 573 23.41 -27.78 9.15
CA LYS A 573 22.55 -28.97 9.21
C LYS A 573 21.58 -28.96 10.38
N GLN A 574 21.85 -28.18 11.42
CA GLN A 574 21.03 -28.09 12.64
C GLN A 574 20.09 -26.88 12.64
N LEU A 575 20.20 -25.99 11.65
CA LEU A 575 19.36 -24.80 11.57
C LEU A 575 17.94 -25.13 11.14
N GLU A 576 17.00 -24.34 11.63
CA GLU A 576 15.68 -24.27 11.02
C GLU A 576 15.81 -23.88 9.54
N VAL A 577 15.02 -24.53 8.69
CA VAL A 577 15.03 -24.25 7.25
C VAL A 577 14.59 -22.79 7.03
N PRO A 578 15.45 -21.93 6.45
CA PRO A 578 15.11 -20.53 6.27
C PRO A 578 14.01 -20.38 5.22
N PHE A 579 13.01 -19.58 5.54
CA PHE A 579 11.99 -19.14 4.59
C PHE A 579 12.57 -18.13 3.58
N ALA A 580 13.47 -17.26 4.06
CA ALA A 580 14.13 -16.24 3.26
C ALA A 580 15.66 -16.32 3.36
N ILE A 581 16.35 -16.19 2.21
CA ILE A 581 17.80 -16.05 2.13
C ILE A 581 18.13 -14.71 1.46
N LEU A 582 18.92 -13.88 2.14
CA LEU A 582 19.36 -12.59 1.61
C LEU A 582 20.88 -12.57 1.48
N SER A 583 21.38 -12.20 0.30
CA SER A 583 22.82 -12.02 0.07
C SER A 583 23.15 -10.53 -0.04
N ALA A 584 23.88 -10.01 0.94
CA ALA A 584 24.55 -8.71 0.92
C ALA A 584 26.05 -8.87 0.63
N LEU A 585 26.43 -9.92 -0.12
CA LEU A 585 27.81 -10.12 -0.56
C LEU A 585 28.13 -9.17 -1.73
N PRO A 586 29.40 -8.77 -1.88
CA PRO A 586 29.83 -8.04 -3.08
C PRO A 586 29.77 -8.95 -4.32
N ALA A 587 29.65 -8.36 -5.51
CA ALA A 587 29.41 -9.07 -6.77
C ALA A 587 30.48 -10.12 -7.11
N GLU A 588 31.72 -9.91 -6.67
CA GLU A 588 32.82 -10.86 -6.89
C GLU A 588 32.64 -12.15 -6.08
N LYS A 589 31.85 -12.13 -5.01
CA LYS A 589 31.57 -13.26 -4.11
C LYS A 589 30.19 -13.87 -4.32
N SER A 590 29.39 -13.39 -5.28
CA SER A 590 28.04 -13.90 -5.56
C SER A 590 28.00 -15.41 -5.86
N PHE A 591 29.07 -15.98 -6.42
CA PHE A 591 29.18 -17.42 -6.70
C PHE A 591 29.08 -18.32 -5.44
N LEU A 592 29.32 -17.78 -4.24
CA LEU A 592 29.24 -18.51 -2.98
C LEU A 592 27.80 -18.85 -2.56
N VAL A 593 26.81 -18.19 -3.15
CA VAL A 593 25.39 -18.35 -2.77
C VAL A 593 24.77 -19.63 -3.34
N GLY A 594 25.19 -20.04 -4.55
CA GLY A 594 24.62 -21.18 -5.27
C GLY A 594 24.62 -22.51 -4.49
N PRO A 595 25.75 -22.91 -3.86
CA PRO A 595 25.80 -24.12 -3.03
C PRO A 595 24.81 -24.12 -1.85
N LEU A 596 24.60 -22.97 -1.21
CA LEU A 596 23.65 -22.83 -0.10
C LEU A 596 22.20 -22.95 -0.56
N LEU A 597 21.84 -22.33 -1.69
CA LEU A 597 20.52 -22.49 -2.28
C LEU A 597 20.23 -23.96 -2.61
N LYS A 598 21.21 -24.67 -3.19
CA LYS A 598 21.09 -26.10 -3.48
C LYS A 598 20.90 -26.93 -2.21
N HIS A 599 21.65 -26.65 -1.15
CA HIS A 599 21.51 -27.33 0.13
C HIS A 599 20.08 -27.25 0.66
N TYR A 600 19.51 -26.05 0.79
CA TYR A 600 18.15 -25.84 1.32
C TYR A 600 17.03 -26.20 0.34
N SER A 601 17.35 -26.49 -0.93
CA SER A 601 16.41 -27.10 -1.88
C SER A 601 16.47 -28.63 -1.90
N SER A 602 17.61 -29.23 -1.56
CA SER A 602 17.82 -30.69 -1.61
C SER A 602 17.35 -31.47 -0.37
N SER A 603 17.04 -30.81 0.74
CA SER A 603 16.70 -31.42 2.03
C SER A 603 15.33 -32.12 2.12
N GLY A 604 14.79 -32.65 1.01
CA GLY A 604 13.82 -33.75 1.05
C GLY A 604 12.36 -33.42 1.38
N ARG A 605 11.91 -32.16 1.31
CA ARG A 605 10.46 -31.87 1.17
C ARG A 605 10.14 -31.76 -0.32
N GLN A 606 9.30 -32.67 -0.81
CA GLN A 606 8.93 -32.83 -2.23
C GLN A 606 8.57 -31.51 -2.92
N PRO A 607 8.83 -31.36 -4.23
CA PRO A 607 8.26 -30.29 -5.04
C PRO A 607 6.73 -30.36 -4.92
N GLY A 608 6.11 -29.37 -4.28
CA GLY A 608 4.67 -29.33 -4.01
C GLY A 608 4.24 -29.09 -2.56
N TYR A 609 5.18 -29.07 -1.60
CA TYR A 609 4.89 -28.98 -0.15
C TYR A 609 5.61 -27.85 0.60
N THR A 610 6.11 -26.80 -0.08
CA THR A 610 6.69 -25.67 0.64
C THR A 610 5.90 -24.41 0.37
N ALA A 611 5.22 -23.96 1.42
CA ALA A 611 4.72 -22.63 1.76
C ALA A 611 5.66 -21.44 1.41
N GLY A 612 6.17 -21.34 0.18
CA GLY A 612 7.08 -20.32 -0.34
C GLY A 612 8.55 -20.43 0.10
N LYS A 613 9.50 -20.03 -0.76
CA LYS A 613 10.91 -19.77 -0.42
C LYS A 613 11.38 -18.51 -1.15
N VAL A 614 12.05 -17.59 -0.46
CA VAL A 614 12.40 -16.27 -1.00
C VAL A 614 13.91 -16.05 -1.00
N PHE A 615 14.46 -15.64 -2.14
CA PHE A 615 15.87 -15.26 -2.27
C PHE A 615 15.98 -13.81 -2.73
N VAL A 616 16.80 -13.01 -2.06
CA VAL A 616 17.12 -11.64 -2.48
C VAL A 616 18.63 -11.48 -2.62
N ASP A 617 19.07 -11.03 -3.79
CA ASP A 617 20.48 -10.73 -4.07
C ASP A 617 20.70 -9.22 -4.14
N LEU A 618 21.34 -8.68 -3.10
CA LEU A 618 21.65 -7.26 -2.97
C LEU A 618 22.98 -6.87 -3.65
N ALA A 619 23.70 -7.84 -4.24
CA ALA A 619 24.94 -7.55 -4.94
C ALA A 619 24.68 -6.65 -6.16
N ASN A 620 25.41 -5.52 -6.22
CA ASN A 620 25.40 -4.58 -7.33
C ASN A 620 26.68 -4.72 -8.17
N GLY A 621 26.55 -4.67 -9.49
CA GLY A 621 27.67 -4.77 -10.44
C GLY A 621 27.82 -6.15 -11.12
N PRO A 622 28.89 -6.34 -11.92
CA PRO A 622 29.10 -7.56 -12.70
C PRO A 622 29.41 -8.76 -11.81
N LYS A 623 28.53 -9.76 -11.84
CA LYS A 623 28.60 -10.94 -10.96
C LYS A 623 29.37 -12.08 -11.60
N ARG A 624 30.06 -12.87 -10.76
CA ARG A 624 30.55 -14.20 -11.16
C ARG A 624 29.44 -15.23 -10.94
N GLY A 625 28.85 -15.72 -12.03
CA GLY A 625 27.68 -16.61 -12.00
C GLY A 625 26.36 -15.85 -11.83
N ASP A 626 25.26 -16.60 -11.79
CA ASP A 626 23.91 -16.04 -11.69
C ASP A 626 23.13 -16.71 -10.53
N PRO A 627 23.26 -16.17 -9.30
CA PRO A 627 22.52 -16.68 -8.14
C PRO A 627 21.01 -16.63 -8.32
N LEU A 628 20.49 -15.66 -9.08
CA LEU A 628 19.05 -15.50 -9.32
C LEU A 628 18.52 -16.64 -10.21
N ALA A 629 19.22 -16.93 -11.31
CA ALA A 629 18.87 -18.06 -12.16
C ALA A 629 19.00 -19.40 -11.41
N VAL A 630 20.03 -19.57 -10.58
CA VAL A 630 20.17 -20.76 -9.73
C VAL A 630 19.01 -20.88 -8.76
N ALA A 631 18.65 -19.81 -8.05
CA ALA A 631 17.53 -19.80 -7.11
C ALA A 631 16.20 -20.15 -7.81
N ALA A 632 15.91 -19.51 -8.96
CA ALA A 632 14.71 -19.77 -9.75
C ALA A 632 14.64 -21.23 -10.23
N SER A 633 15.76 -21.80 -10.72
CA SER A 633 15.83 -23.21 -11.14
C SER A 633 15.56 -24.21 -10.00
N LEU A 634 15.72 -23.75 -8.76
CA LEU A 634 15.51 -24.52 -7.54
C LEU A 634 14.16 -24.23 -6.86
N GLY A 635 13.27 -23.48 -7.54
CA GLY A 635 11.92 -23.16 -7.06
C GLY A 635 11.84 -21.99 -6.06
N TRP A 636 12.90 -21.19 -5.92
CA TRP A 636 12.85 -19.98 -5.11
C TRP A 636 12.21 -18.83 -5.88
N THR A 637 11.41 -18.01 -5.20
CA THR A 637 11.08 -16.68 -5.70
C THR A 637 12.30 -15.78 -5.51
N ALA A 638 12.89 -15.32 -6.60
CA ALA A 638 14.18 -14.65 -6.60
C ALA A 638 14.06 -13.18 -7.03
N TYR A 639 14.61 -12.28 -6.22
CA TYR A 639 14.64 -10.84 -6.49
C TYR A 639 16.07 -10.32 -6.54
N GLY A 640 16.33 -9.42 -7.49
CA GLY A 640 17.65 -8.80 -7.65
C GLY A 640 17.72 -7.40 -7.07
N ILE A 641 18.95 -6.86 -7.03
CA ILE A 641 19.21 -5.48 -6.64
C ILE A 641 18.40 -4.46 -7.46
N ALA A 642 18.05 -4.77 -8.70
CA ALA A 642 17.23 -3.89 -9.54
C ALA A 642 15.82 -3.67 -8.96
N ASP A 643 15.22 -4.71 -8.35
CA ASP A 643 13.91 -4.61 -7.70
C ASP A 643 14.01 -3.79 -6.41
N VAL A 644 15.04 -4.08 -5.60
CA VAL A 644 15.30 -3.36 -4.36
C VAL A 644 15.59 -1.89 -4.62
N SER A 645 16.47 -1.57 -5.58
CA SER A 645 16.82 -0.19 -5.94
C SER A 645 15.62 0.60 -6.48
N ALA A 646 14.75 -0.03 -7.27
CA ALA A 646 13.54 0.62 -7.75
C ALA A 646 12.61 0.97 -6.57
N TRP A 647 12.35 0.03 -5.67
CA TRP A 647 11.56 0.30 -4.47
C TRP A 647 12.22 1.31 -3.52
N THR A 648 13.53 1.22 -3.31
CA THR A 648 14.27 2.22 -2.53
C THR A 648 14.13 3.61 -3.15
N THR A 649 14.14 3.73 -4.48
CA THR A 649 13.92 5.01 -5.16
C THR A 649 12.51 5.56 -4.93
N VAL A 650 11.48 4.70 -5.00
CA VAL A 650 10.09 5.07 -4.66
C VAL A 650 10.03 5.61 -3.22
N GLU A 651 10.64 4.90 -2.28
CA GLU A 651 10.63 5.27 -0.86
C GLU A 651 11.46 6.54 -0.58
N THR A 652 12.57 6.74 -1.27
CA THR A 652 13.37 7.97 -1.19
C THR A 652 12.56 9.18 -1.69
N LEU A 653 11.84 9.07 -2.81
CA LEU A 653 10.98 10.16 -3.29
C LEU A 653 9.82 10.46 -2.33
N ARG A 654 9.19 9.42 -1.78
CA ARG A 654 8.16 9.57 -0.75
C ARG A 654 8.69 10.28 0.50
N LEU A 655 9.90 9.93 0.93
CA LEU A 655 10.54 10.55 2.10
C LEU A 655 10.96 12.00 1.85
N LEU A 656 11.62 12.28 0.71
CA LEU A 656 12.18 13.60 0.42
C LEU A 656 11.11 14.66 0.07
N VAL A 657 10.11 14.28 -0.71
CA VAL A 657 9.13 15.24 -1.28
C VAL A 657 7.68 14.84 -1.12
N GLY A 658 7.40 13.70 -0.47
CA GLY A 658 6.02 13.23 -0.30
C GLY A 658 5.34 12.86 -1.62
N GLN A 659 6.08 12.73 -2.72
CA GLN A 659 5.50 12.36 -4.02
C GLN A 659 5.53 10.86 -4.21
N ASN A 660 4.51 10.34 -4.88
CA ASN A 660 4.43 8.94 -5.23
C ASN A 660 4.80 8.73 -6.70
N VAL A 661 5.66 7.75 -6.96
CA VAL A 661 6.00 7.30 -8.31
C VAL A 661 5.82 5.78 -8.32
N PRO A 662 5.03 5.20 -9.23
CA PRO A 662 4.80 3.77 -9.28
C PRO A 662 6.10 2.98 -9.46
N TYR A 663 6.24 1.83 -8.78
CA TYR A 663 7.40 0.95 -8.96
C TYR A 663 7.58 0.54 -10.43
N ASP A 664 6.49 0.16 -11.11
CA ASP A 664 6.53 -0.26 -12.51
C ASP A 664 7.01 0.90 -13.43
N PHE A 665 6.63 2.15 -13.13
CA PHE A 665 7.19 3.32 -13.81
C PHE A 665 8.69 3.49 -13.53
N VAL A 666 9.14 3.32 -12.29
CA VAL A 666 10.58 3.38 -11.98
C VAL A 666 11.33 2.33 -12.78
N ARG A 667 10.86 1.08 -12.82
CA ARG A 667 11.49 0.00 -13.60
C ARG A 667 11.52 0.29 -15.09
N LEU A 668 10.45 0.85 -15.63
CA LEU A 668 10.33 1.21 -17.04
C LEU A 668 11.28 2.36 -17.39
N ALA A 669 11.19 3.46 -16.66
CA ALA A 669 11.82 4.74 -17.00
C ALA A 669 13.30 4.79 -16.61
N SER A 670 13.73 3.98 -15.64
CA SER A 670 15.12 3.96 -15.21
C SER A 670 16.04 3.16 -16.13
N GLY A 671 15.51 2.15 -16.84
CA GLY A 671 16.31 1.18 -17.57
C GLY A 671 17.47 0.62 -16.73
N ARG A 672 18.61 0.31 -17.36
CA ARG A 672 19.82 -0.20 -16.70
C ARG A 672 20.59 0.82 -15.85
N VAL A 673 20.10 2.05 -15.72
CA VAL A 673 20.85 3.15 -15.11
C VAL A 673 20.82 3.10 -13.57
N LEU A 674 19.94 2.29 -12.95
CA LEU A 674 19.83 2.12 -11.50
C LEU A 674 20.68 0.97 -10.90
N TYR A 675 21.30 0.12 -11.72
CA TYR A 675 21.82 -1.17 -11.25
C TYR A 675 23.08 -1.66 -11.96
#